data_AF-F9D5W0-F1
#
_entry.id   AF-F9D5W0-F1
#
_cell.length_a   1.000
_cell.length_b   1.000
_cell.length_c   1.000
_cell.angle_alpha   90.00
_cell.angle_beta   90.00
_cell.angle_gamma   90.00
#
_symmetry.space_group_name_H-M   'P 1'
#
loop_
_entity.id
_entity.type
_entity.pdbx_description
1 polymer ?
#
loop_
_entity_poly.entity_id
_entity_poly.type
_entity_poly.pdbx_seq_one_letter_code
_entity_poly.pdbx_strand_id
1 'polypeptide(L)'
;MTNNIFKIGLGLVAVALTLGACNREPDESNLYTFTGQTVGSFVAADSNLTAFSYILKRTGLDRNMATYGQYTCYAPTNAAVQAYIDSLWNDKEAVVEHNGMTANTLEGLTDSLCTDIAKYHLTNGLYSIIAMGGSGATITTMLGRPISSSVDSLGRTVLNSTATIVSEDNEVTNGLVQVVDRVVPRTSRMLGPTLQRLKDYSIFYEALHRTGLVDSVEQSTKGVIYTKDYDHTDTNGDNLLTPTECKVGYTIFAETDAVMKANGINSFDDLVAYANRVYGGAAAWYDYPREKGIAVSTGTDYTNRFNALNMFVAYHILYVSMAQDQMVFEDKPGVPAGTDKWNYVNGGEPYDYYETMLPHTLMKIWEPQPGKTLYINRWVLNNTLTDEVGTRGSAAMHPVRHPGIVIERTDITAYNGYIHPIKGMLVYDEHVPNGTLNERVRLDAETFLEELINNGFRNMYANEISALNGGGSGARVAYPVNYFNDVICYNGNSTKLRTNVRGDYRAYQADTFQGWGQYDLAVRLPSMPSGLYEFRLFYSPMGHGGMMQFYWGKSKNVQTMNALSIPLDVRIGADDPRIGWTPFYNEDDRGIATDEAMHNRGYMRGPFSFCGHPGDDGDQSTTKNCRGDGVVTLRRVLGRVNVKQSDEFWFRFKSVINDDSDLKWQLDFVEFVPVNIVDNDQYSEDWY
;
A
#
# COMPACT_ATOMS: atom_id res chain seq x y z
N MET A 1 4.40 6.97 76.21
CA MET A 1 3.90 8.30 76.59
C MET A 1 3.20 8.87 75.35
N THR A 2 1.90 8.57 75.22
CA THR A 2 0.76 9.53 75.33
C THR A 2 0.65 10.43 74.09
N ASN A 3 -0.22 10.08 73.13
CA ASN A 3 -1.63 10.53 72.96
C ASN A 3 -1.69 11.80 72.07
N ASN A 4 -2.62 12.10 71.17
CA ASN A 4 -3.87 11.53 70.63
C ASN A 4 -4.32 12.53 69.52
N ILE A 5 -4.70 12.12 68.29
CA ILE A 5 -6.09 11.87 67.82
C ILE A 5 -6.92 13.14 67.41
N PHE A 6 -7.15 13.28 66.08
CA PHE A 6 -8.45 13.37 65.34
C PHE A 6 -9.20 14.69 64.94
N LYS A 7 -9.80 14.56 63.72
CA LYS A 7 -11.01 15.18 63.07
C LYS A 7 -10.82 16.47 62.27
N ILE A 8 -10.97 16.49 60.93
CA ILE A 8 -12.15 16.28 60.03
C ILE A 8 -13.25 17.33 60.19
N GLY A 9 -13.57 18.04 59.11
CA GLY A 9 -14.80 18.83 58.95
C GLY A 9 -14.93 19.56 57.60
N LEU A 10 -15.79 19.02 56.72
CA LEU A 10 -16.30 19.60 55.46
C LEU A 10 -17.13 20.89 55.66
N GLY A 11 -17.24 21.74 54.62
CA GLY A 11 -18.48 22.50 54.37
C GLY A 11 -18.41 23.86 53.63
N LEU A 12 -18.57 23.81 52.29
CA LEU A 12 -19.41 24.65 51.39
C LEU A 12 -19.35 26.22 51.37
N VAL A 13 -18.94 26.70 50.18
CA VAL A 13 -19.60 27.69 49.27
C VAL A 13 -19.74 29.17 49.69
N ALA A 14 -19.08 30.05 48.91
CA ALA A 14 -19.70 31.25 48.33
C ALA A 14 -18.97 31.70 47.06
N VAL A 15 -19.75 31.86 46.00
CA VAL A 15 -19.41 32.27 44.64
C VAL A 15 -18.97 33.74 44.60
N ALA A 16 -17.88 34.03 43.87
CA ALA A 16 -17.63 35.35 43.30
C ALA A 16 -17.18 35.18 41.84
N LEU A 17 -18.16 35.14 40.94
CA LEU A 17 -18.00 35.31 39.51
C LEU A 17 -17.32 36.65 39.24
N THR A 18 -16.05 36.61 38.85
CA THR A 18 -15.40 37.72 38.14
C THR A 18 -15.11 37.26 36.72
N LEU A 19 -15.90 37.79 35.79
CA LEU A 19 -15.68 37.68 34.35
C LEU A 19 -14.41 38.48 34.00
N GLY A 20 -13.29 37.78 33.87
CA GLY A 20 -12.07 38.30 33.28
C GLY A 20 -11.73 37.48 32.04
N ALA A 21 -11.99 38.04 30.86
CA ALA A 21 -11.52 37.49 29.60
C ALA A 21 -9.98 37.46 29.60
N CYS A 22 -9.40 36.31 29.93
CA CYS A 22 -7.98 36.05 29.70
C CYS A 22 -7.83 35.42 28.32
N ASN A 23 -7.73 36.28 27.31
CA ASN A 23 -7.04 35.92 26.08
C ASN A 23 -5.55 35.88 26.43
N ARG A 24 -5.05 34.72 26.88
CA ARG A 24 -3.60 34.49 26.94
C ARG A 24 -3.17 34.16 25.52
N GLU A 25 -2.70 35.16 24.79
CA GLU A 25 -1.79 34.91 23.68
C GLU A 25 -0.64 34.05 24.25
N PRO A 26 -0.35 32.88 23.64
CA PRO A 26 0.76 32.06 24.10
C PRO A 26 2.06 32.85 23.92
N ASP A 27 2.86 32.89 24.98
CA ASP A 27 4.19 33.50 24.99
C ASP A 27 5.09 32.81 23.97
N GLU A 28 5.31 33.47 22.82
CA GLU A 28 6.10 32.97 21.69
C GLU A 28 7.60 32.77 22.01
N SER A 29 8.05 33.20 23.20
CA SER A 29 9.46 33.12 23.59
C SER A 29 9.97 31.71 23.93
N ASN A 30 9.07 30.73 24.09
CA ASN A 30 9.43 29.33 24.40
C ASN A 30 9.27 28.35 23.22
N LEU A 31 8.93 28.83 22.01
CA LEU A 31 8.74 27.95 20.83
C LEU A 31 10.01 27.72 19.99
N TYR A 32 11.10 28.44 20.25
CA TYR A 32 12.29 28.37 19.41
C TYR A 32 13.58 28.38 20.24
N THR A 33 14.09 27.20 20.57
CA THR A 33 15.48 27.01 21.04
C THR A 33 16.43 26.55 19.93
N PHE A 34 16.02 26.61 18.66
CA PHE A 34 16.91 26.31 17.54
C PHE A 34 17.60 27.57 17.02
N THR A 35 18.92 27.51 16.95
CA THR A 35 19.79 28.57 16.43
C THR A 35 20.08 28.42 14.93
N GLY A 36 19.24 27.69 14.18
CA GLY A 36 19.41 27.47 12.73
C GLY A 36 18.14 27.75 11.94
N GLN A 37 18.32 27.95 10.63
CA GLN A 37 17.22 28.22 9.69
C GLN A 37 16.45 26.93 9.41
N THR A 38 15.12 26.95 9.53
CA THR A 38 14.19 25.89 9.07
C THR A 38 13.81 26.10 7.59
N VAL A 39 13.22 25.10 6.92
CA VAL A 39 12.64 25.23 5.57
C VAL A 39 11.76 26.47 5.46
N GLY A 40 10.83 26.65 6.40
CA GLY A 40 9.89 27.78 6.40
C GLY A 40 10.63 29.13 6.48
N SER A 41 11.61 29.24 7.38
CA SER A 41 12.41 30.47 7.52
C SER A 41 13.42 30.70 6.40
N PHE A 42 13.86 29.64 5.71
CA PHE A 42 14.67 29.73 4.49
C PHE A 42 13.87 30.35 3.36
N VAL A 43 12.73 29.76 3.04
CA VAL A 43 11.83 30.25 1.98
C VAL A 43 11.36 31.68 2.27
N ALA A 44 11.08 32.02 3.53
CA ALA A 44 10.64 33.36 3.91
C ALA A 44 11.74 34.43 3.83
N ALA A 45 13.02 34.06 3.98
CA ALA A 45 14.14 35.00 3.96
C ALA A 45 14.69 35.27 2.55
N ASP A 46 14.48 34.36 1.60
CA ASP A 46 14.99 34.49 0.24
C ASP A 46 14.11 35.42 -0.62
N SER A 47 14.70 36.50 -1.12
CA SER A 47 14.04 37.50 -1.98
C SER A 47 13.50 36.94 -3.31
N ASN A 48 14.02 35.79 -3.77
CA ASN A 48 13.60 35.13 -4.99
C ASN A 48 12.52 34.05 -4.75
N LEU A 49 12.10 33.81 -3.50
CA LEU A 49 11.10 32.79 -3.14
C LEU A 49 9.83 33.40 -2.53
N THR A 50 9.66 34.72 -2.60
CA THR A 50 8.54 35.44 -1.97
C THR A 50 7.16 34.98 -2.45
N ALA A 51 7.01 34.63 -3.74
CA ALA A 51 5.76 34.09 -4.30
C ALA A 51 5.42 32.71 -3.72
N PHE A 52 6.43 31.85 -3.55
CA PHE A 52 6.23 30.55 -2.92
C PHE A 52 5.98 30.67 -1.41
N SER A 53 6.67 31.61 -0.73
CA SER A 53 6.39 31.96 0.66
C SER A 53 4.94 32.40 0.87
N TYR A 54 4.37 33.19 -0.06
CA TYR A 54 2.96 33.57 -0.04
C TYR A 54 2.03 32.35 -0.16
N ILE A 55 2.33 31.41 -1.06
CA ILE A 55 1.56 30.17 -1.23
C ILE A 55 1.58 29.33 0.06
N LEU A 56 2.75 29.15 0.69
CA LEU A 56 2.87 28.42 1.96
C LEU A 56 2.04 29.08 3.08
N LYS A 57 2.10 30.41 3.21
CA LYS A 57 1.31 31.15 4.20
C LYS A 57 -0.18 31.04 3.98
N ARG A 58 -0.63 31.14 2.72
CA ARG A 58 -2.05 31.04 2.36
C ARG A 58 -2.64 29.66 2.67
N THR A 59 -1.81 28.62 2.63
CA THR A 59 -2.21 27.24 2.97
C THR A 59 -2.02 26.90 4.44
N GLY A 60 -1.33 27.75 5.20
CA GLY A 60 -0.92 27.49 6.58
C GLY A 60 0.23 26.48 6.72
N LEU A 61 0.81 26.01 5.61
CA LEU A 61 1.92 25.04 5.61
C LEU A 61 3.26 25.68 5.96
N ASP A 62 3.37 27.01 5.94
CA ASP A 62 4.55 27.73 6.41
C ASP A 62 4.87 27.41 7.88
N ARG A 63 3.84 27.25 8.71
CA ARG A 63 3.98 26.86 10.13
C ARG A 63 4.51 25.45 10.26
N ASN A 64 4.02 24.52 9.45
CA ASN A 64 4.49 23.13 9.43
C ASN A 64 5.98 23.07 9.01
N MET A 65 6.37 23.90 8.03
CA MET A 65 7.77 23.98 7.59
C MET A 65 8.68 24.72 8.56
N ALA A 66 8.13 25.32 9.63
CA ALA A 66 8.89 25.92 10.73
C ALA A 66 9.02 25.00 11.95
N THR A 67 8.31 23.87 11.99
CA THR A 67 8.37 22.90 13.10
C THR A 67 9.39 21.79 12.86
N TYR A 68 9.68 21.00 13.89
CA TYR A 68 10.53 19.81 13.81
C TYR A 68 10.01 18.83 12.76
N GLY A 69 10.91 18.28 11.95
CA GLY A 69 10.60 17.29 10.92
C GLY A 69 11.80 17.03 10.02
N GLN A 70 11.63 16.15 9.04
CA GLN A 70 12.59 15.93 7.95
C GLN A 70 11.85 16.16 6.64
N TYR A 71 12.09 17.31 6.03
CA TYR A 71 11.39 17.74 4.82
C TYR A 71 12.37 17.96 3.68
N THR A 72 11.95 17.72 2.44
CA THR A 72 12.59 18.33 1.27
C THR A 72 11.60 19.30 0.66
N CYS A 73 12.04 20.54 0.46
CA CYS A 73 11.25 21.58 -0.18
C CYS A 73 11.82 21.89 -1.55
N TYR A 74 11.03 21.67 -2.60
CA TYR A 74 11.35 22.08 -3.96
C TYR A 74 10.82 23.50 -4.16
N ALA A 75 11.58 24.53 -3.78
CA ALA A 75 11.09 25.90 -3.74
C ALA A 75 11.16 26.56 -5.14
N PRO A 76 10.03 26.81 -5.84
CA PRO A 76 10.05 27.51 -7.12
C PRO A 76 10.40 28.99 -6.93
N THR A 77 11.23 29.50 -7.82
CA THR A 77 11.54 30.95 -7.88
C THR A 77 10.30 31.79 -8.18
N ASN A 78 10.37 33.10 -7.93
CA ASN A 78 9.30 34.03 -8.27
C ASN A 78 8.95 34.00 -9.76
N ALA A 79 9.97 33.93 -10.63
CA ALA A 79 9.78 33.80 -12.07
C ALA A 79 9.08 32.49 -12.45
N ALA A 80 9.44 31.38 -11.77
CA ALA A 80 8.80 30.08 -11.94
C ALA A 80 7.30 30.12 -11.61
N VAL A 81 6.94 30.71 -10.46
CA VAL A 81 5.54 30.83 -10.02
C VAL A 81 4.74 31.70 -10.99
N GLN A 82 5.29 32.83 -11.41
CA GLN A 82 4.63 33.71 -12.39
C GLN A 82 4.37 32.99 -13.72
N ALA A 83 5.37 32.28 -14.25
CA ALA A 83 5.21 31.52 -15.49
C ALA A 83 4.14 30.41 -15.38
N TYR A 84 4.01 29.79 -14.21
CA TYR A 84 2.98 28.79 -13.96
C TYR A 84 1.58 29.40 -13.89
N ILE A 85 1.42 30.55 -13.23
CA ILE A 85 0.17 31.32 -13.21
C ILE A 85 -0.25 31.69 -14.64
N ASP A 86 0.67 32.25 -15.43
CA ASP A 86 0.40 32.60 -16.82
C ASP A 86 0.00 31.38 -17.65
N SER A 87 0.62 30.22 -17.40
CA SER A 87 0.27 28.95 -18.05
C SER A 87 -1.14 28.50 -17.69
N LEU A 88 -1.52 28.53 -16.41
CA LEU A 88 -2.86 28.13 -15.96
C LEU A 88 -3.94 29.06 -16.49
N TRP A 89 -3.66 30.37 -16.52
CA TRP A 89 -4.59 31.37 -17.01
C TRP A 89 -4.85 31.22 -18.51
N ASN A 90 -3.81 30.94 -19.30
CA ASN A 90 -3.90 30.87 -20.76
C ASN A 90 -4.12 29.45 -21.31
N ASP A 91 -4.40 28.47 -20.44
CA ASP A 91 -4.65 27.09 -20.84
C ASP A 91 -5.99 26.96 -21.59
N LYS A 92 -5.90 26.71 -22.90
CA LYS A 92 -7.06 26.54 -23.78
C LYS A 92 -7.71 25.16 -23.65
N GLU A 93 -7.02 24.20 -23.05
CA GLU A 93 -7.49 22.84 -22.83
C GLU A 93 -8.11 22.68 -21.43
N ALA A 94 -8.15 23.75 -20.62
CA ALA A 94 -8.69 23.71 -19.27
C ALA A 94 -10.20 23.38 -19.26
N VAL A 95 -10.57 22.40 -18.44
CA VAL A 95 -11.98 22.00 -18.24
C VAL A 95 -12.78 23.10 -17.53
N VAL A 96 -12.11 23.87 -16.67
CA VAL A 96 -12.65 25.05 -15.99
C VAL A 96 -11.90 26.27 -16.50
N GLU A 97 -12.62 27.33 -16.88
CA GLU A 97 -12.02 28.58 -17.37
C GLU A 97 -10.91 29.07 -16.42
N HIS A 98 -9.75 29.41 -16.99
CA HIS A 98 -8.55 29.82 -16.27
C HIS A 98 -8.12 28.86 -15.13
N ASN A 99 -8.44 27.57 -15.24
CA ASN A 99 -8.22 26.56 -14.20
C ASN A 99 -8.83 26.95 -12.83
N GLY A 100 -9.91 27.74 -12.84
CA GLY A 100 -10.60 28.23 -11.64
C GLY A 100 -9.92 29.44 -10.97
N MET A 101 -8.86 30.01 -11.56
CA MET A 101 -8.24 31.23 -11.06
C MET A 101 -9.17 32.45 -11.18
N THR A 102 -9.09 33.38 -10.23
CA THR A 102 -9.92 34.59 -10.22
C THR A 102 -9.27 35.78 -10.92
N ALA A 103 -7.94 35.76 -11.10
CA ALA A 103 -7.16 36.73 -11.85
C ALA A 103 -5.81 36.13 -12.29
N ASN A 104 -5.19 36.66 -13.35
CA ASN A 104 -3.85 36.25 -13.79
C ASN A 104 -2.74 36.84 -12.88
N THR A 105 -2.81 36.55 -11.59
CA THR A 105 -1.94 37.08 -10.52
C THR A 105 -1.76 36.05 -9.43
N LEU A 106 -0.79 36.25 -8.54
CA LEU A 106 -0.53 35.39 -7.39
C LEU A 106 -1.73 35.31 -6.44
N GLU A 107 -2.39 36.45 -6.21
CA GLU A 107 -3.59 36.57 -5.39
C GLU A 107 -4.79 35.86 -6.04
N GLY A 108 -4.79 35.77 -7.37
CA GLY A 108 -5.81 35.11 -8.17
C GLY A 108 -5.82 33.59 -8.10
N LEU A 109 -4.79 32.96 -7.52
CA LEU A 109 -4.81 31.53 -7.22
C LEU A 109 -5.91 31.22 -6.20
N THR A 110 -6.60 30.09 -6.35
CA THR A 110 -7.55 29.60 -5.34
C THR A 110 -6.80 28.93 -4.18
N ASP A 111 -7.47 28.77 -3.03
CA ASP A 111 -6.89 28.09 -1.88
C ASP A 111 -6.56 26.62 -2.20
N SER A 112 -7.39 25.98 -3.04
CA SER A 112 -7.14 24.63 -3.55
C SER A 112 -5.86 24.58 -4.40
N LEU A 113 -5.70 25.49 -5.37
CA LEU A 113 -4.48 25.55 -6.19
C LEU A 113 -3.23 25.83 -5.33
N CYS A 114 -3.32 26.74 -4.36
CA CYS A 114 -2.21 27.01 -3.45
C CYS A 114 -1.85 25.76 -2.63
N THR A 115 -2.86 25.06 -2.10
CA THR A 115 -2.68 23.83 -1.32
C THR A 115 -1.99 22.76 -2.15
N ASP A 116 -2.43 22.57 -3.39
CA ASP A 116 -1.82 21.58 -4.26
C ASP A 116 -0.38 21.96 -4.65
N ILE A 117 -0.12 23.24 -4.99
CA ILE A 117 1.25 23.69 -5.31
C ILE A 117 2.15 23.45 -4.10
N ALA A 118 1.75 23.92 -2.92
CA ALA A 118 2.53 23.74 -1.70
C ALA A 118 2.81 22.26 -1.42
N LYS A 119 1.76 21.42 -1.35
CA LYS A 119 1.91 20.00 -1.03
C LYS A 119 2.68 19.20 -2.08
N TYR A 120 2.64 19.60 -3.36
CA TYR A 120 3.42 18.94 -4.41
C TYR A 120 4.91 19.31 -4.36
N HIS A 121 5.25 20.47 -3.79
CA HIS A 121 6.64 20.95 -3.67
C HIS A 121 7.25 20.64 -2.29
N LEU A 122 6.57 19.85 -1.47
CA LEU A 122 7.02 19.45 -0.15
C LEU A 122 6.98 17.93 -0.04
N THR A 123 7.99 17.34 0.61
CA THR A 123 8.05 15.91 0.93
C THR A 123 8.25 15.74 2.42
N ASN A 124 7.87 14.57 2.94
CA ASN A 124 8.16 14.17 4.31
C ASN A 124 9.37 13.22 4.38
N GLY A 125 10.43 13.55 3.64
CA GLY A 125 11.68 12.80 3.61
C GLY A 125 12.82 13.64 3.04
N LEU A 126 14.06 13.21 3.29
CA LEU A 126 15.26 13.90 2.79
C LEU A 126 15.67 13.33 1.43
N TYR A 127 15.57 14.16 0.40
CA TYR A 127 16.01 13.87 -0.95
C TYR A 127 17.14 14.83 -1.30
N SER A 128 18.37 14.36 -1.10
CA SER A 128 19.55 15.09 -1.57
C SER A 128 19.66 15.01 -3.09
N ILE A 129 20.46 15.90 -3.68
CA ILE A 129 20.72 15.89 -5.12
C ILE A 129 21.34 14.55 -5.56
N ILE A 130 22.14 13.94 -4.69
CA ILE A 130 22.77 12.63 -4.94
C ILE A 130 21.70 11.53 -4.95
N ALA A 131 20.75 11.56 -4.00
CA ALA A 131 19.66 10.58 -3.95
C ALA A 131 18.72 10.68 -5.16
N MET A 132 18.57 11.88 -5.73
CA MET A 132 17.78 12.13 -6.94
C MET A 132 18.57 11.96 -8.24
N GLY A 133 19.91 11.90 -8.16
CA GLY A 133 20.81 11.81 -9.31
C GLY A 133 20.97 10.40 -9.86
N GLY A 134 21.70 10.26 -10.98
CA GLY A 134 22.03 8.96 -11.56
C GLY A 134 20.88 8.33 -12.35
N SER A 135 20.32 7.23 -11.84
CA SER A 135 19.20 6.50 -12.45
C SER A 135 17.83 7.18 -12.29
N GLY A 136 17.78 8.29 -11.55
CA GLY A 136 16.54 8.96 -11.16
C GLY A 136 15.90 8.31 -9.93
N ALA A 137 15.04 9.09 -9.26
CA ALA A 137 14.28 8.69 -8.09
C ALA A 137 12.82 9.10 -8.21
N THR A 138 11.94 8.30 -7.60
CA THR A 138 10.53 8.61 -7.39
C THR A 138 10.37 9.25 -6.01
N ILE A 139 9.88 10.49 -6.00
CA ILE A 139 9.85 11.35 -4.82
C ILE A 139 8.39 11.48 -4.36
N THR A 140 8.03 10.87 -3.24
CA THR A 140 6.68 10.99 -2.66
C THR A 140 6.45 12.37 -2.06
N THR A 141 5.52 13.14 -2.63
CA THR A 141 5.17 14.48 -2.14
C THR A 141 4.08 14.43 -1.07
N MET A 142 3.93 15.48 -0.27
CA MET A 142 2.84 15.65 0.70
C MET A 142 1.46 15.71 0.04
N LEU A 143 1.39 15.89 -1.29
CA LEU A 143 0.13 15.79 -2.05
C LEU A 143 -0.27 14.32 -2.30
N GLY A 144 0.64 13.39 -2.04
CA GLY A 144 0.50 11.97 -2.36
C GLY A 144 0.58 11.69 -3.86
N ARG A 145 1.26 12.56 -4.62
CA ARG A 145 1.57 12.38 -6.04
C ARG A 145 3.08 12.47 -6.18
N PRO A 146 3.79 11.53 -6.83
CA PRO A 146 5.22 11.62 -6.85
C PRO A 146 5.71 12.65 -7.86
N ILE A 147 6.96 13.01 -7.69
CA ILE A 147 7.81 13.66 -8.68
C ILE A 147 8.83 12.63 -9.15
N SER A 148 9.01 12.49 -10.45
CA SER A 148 10.14 11.73 -11.00
C SER A 148 11.33 12.66 -11.18
N SER A 149 12.51 12.24 -10.77
CA SER A 149 13.77 12.94 -11.06
C SER A 149 14.55 12.25 -12.17
N SER A 150 15.24 13.04 -12.99
CA SER A 150 16.17 12.57 -14.01
C SER A 150 17.33 13.55 -14.15
N VAL A 151 18.33 13.22 -14.96
CA VAL A 151 19.48 14.08 -15.24
C VAL A 151 19.40 14.58 -16.69
N ASP A 152 19.49 15.90 -16.90
CA ASP A 152 19.49 16.49 -18.24
C ASP A 152 20.84 16.31 -18.96
N SER A 153 20.89 16.76 -20.22
CA SER A 153 22.11 16.69 -21.04
C SER A 153 23.28 17.51 -20.51
N LEU A 154 23.05 18.40 -19.53
CA LEU A 154 24.05 19.22 -18.87
C LEU A 154 24.46 18.66 -17.49
N GLY A 155 23.92 17.50 -17.11
CA GLY A 155 24.23 16.86 -15.83
C GLY A 155 23.45 17.40 -14.65
N ARG A 156 22.40 18.21 -14.86
CA ARG A 156 21.58 18.81 -13.79
C ARG A 156 20.38 17.93 -13.48
N THR A 157 19.99 17.86 -12.23
CA THR A 157 18.78 17.14 -11.82
C THR A 157 17.53 17.92 -12.24
N VAL A 158 16.62 17.24 -12.93
CA VAL A 158 15.36 17.78 -13.42
C VAL A 158 14.19 16.96 -12.89
N LEU A 159 13.19 17.66 -12.38
CA LEU A 159 11.96 17.12 -11.82
C LEU A 159 10.85 17.13 -12.87
N ASN A 160 10.20 15.97 -13.06
CA ASN A 160 9.21 15.69 -14.12
C ASN A 160 9.68 16.15 -15.52
N SER A 161 10.98 16.05 -15.79
CA SER A 161 11.62 16.52 -17.03
C SER A 161 11.31 17.98 -17.37
N THR A 162 10.89 18.78 -16.38
CA THR A 162 10.44 20.17 -16.58
C THR A 162 11.19 21.14 -15.68
N ALA A 163 11.19 20.91 -14.36
CA ALA A 163 11.74 21.86 -13.39
C ALA A 163 13.18 21.47 -13.03
N THR A 164 14.13 22.32 -13.36
CA THR A 164 15.56 22.10 -13.07
C THR A 164 15.86 22.59 -11.66
N ILE A 165 16.60 21.81 -10.88
CA ILE A 165 17.15 22.30 -9.61
C ILE A 165 18.32 23.24 -9.92
N VAL A 166 18.26 24.46 -9.40
CA VAL A 166 19.21 25.56 -9.67
C VAL A 166 19.97 26.02 -8.42
N SER A 167 19.50 25.66 -7.23
CA SER A 167 20.27 25.71 -5.99
C SER A 167 19.99 24.43 -5.22
N GLU A 168 21.04 23.65 -4.99
CA GLU A 168 20.94 22.25 -4.56
C GLU A 168 21.34 22.11 -3.09
N ASP A 169 20.74 21.15 -2.39
CA ASP A 169 21.13 20.68 -1.05
C ASP A 169 21.33 21.79 0.00
N ASN A 170 20.43 22.78 0.02
CA ASN A 170 20.46 23.82 1.06
C ASN A 170 20.00 23.21 2.40
N GLU A 171 20.95 22.85 3.25
CA GLU A 171 20.68 22.24 4.56
C GLU A 171 20.03 23.24 5.53
N VAL A 172 18.94 22.79 6.15
CA VAL A 172 18.17 23.51 7.17
C VAL A 172 17.89 22.58 8.34
N THR A 173 17.53 23.14 9.50
CA THR A 173 17.41 22.36 10.76
C THR A 173 16.36 21.26 10.73
N ASN A 174 15.39 21.35 9.83
CA ASN A 174 14.33 20.37 9.62
C ASN A 174 14.32 19.79 8.19
N GLY A 175 15.46 19.84 7.47
CA GLY A 175 15.66 19.10 6.23
C GLY A 175 16.46 19.82 5.13
N LEU A 176 15.96 19.79 3.89
CA LEU A 176 16.66 20.29 2.69
C LEU A 176 15.75 21.24 1.88
N VAL A 177 16.36 22.26 1.27
CA VAL A 177 15.69 23.10 0.26
C VAL A 177 16.42 22.96 -1.08
N GLN A 178 15.66 22.61 -2.12
CA GLN A 178 16.07 22.51 -3.51
C GLN A 178 15.36 23.66 -4.26
N VAL A 179 16.07 24.69 -4.70
CA VAL A 179 15.45 25.80 -5.47
C VAL A 179 15.28 25.38 -6.92
N VAL A 180 14.08 25.56 -7.48
CA VAL A 180 13.75 25.13 -8.85
C VAL A 180 13.36 26.29 -9.77
N ASP A 181 13.74 26.18 -11.04
CA ASP A 181 13.49 27.22 -12.06
C ASP A 181 12.07 27.21 -12.63
N ARG A 182 11.26 26.21 -12.30
CA ARG A 182 9.85 26.08 -12.67
C ARG A 182 9.05 25.49 -11.53
N VAL A 183 7.77 25.85 -11.43
CA VAL A 183 6.81 25.07 -10.65
C VAL A 183 6.77 23.68 -11.28
N VAL A 184 7.05 22.64 -10.50
CA VAL A 184 7.00 21.26 -10.96
C VAL A 184 5.56 20.98 -11.42
N PRO A 185 5.32 20.76 -12.72
CA PRO A 185 3.97 20.56 -13.21
C PRO A 185 3.46 19.21 -12.72
N ARG A 186 2.20 19.19 -12.31
CA ARG A 186 1.47 17.94 -12.13
C ARG A 186 1.00 17.46 -13.49
N THR A 187 1.04 16.15 -13.73
CA THR A 187 0.26 15.60 -14.83
C THR A 187 -1.23 15.81 -14.53
N SER A 188 -1.92 16.56 -15.39
CA SER A 188 -3.36 16.80 -15.30
C SER A 188 -4.17 15.82 -16.16
N ARG A 189 -3.49 14.92 -16.89
CA ARG A 189 -4.12 14.01 -17.85
C ARG A 189 -4.40 12.67 -17.19
N MET A 190 -5.60 12.12 -17.41
CA MET A 190 -5.91 10.75 -17.03
C MET A 190 -5.04 9.74 -17.79
N LEU A 191 -5.03 8.48 -17.35
CA LEU A 191 -4.26 7.40 -17.96
C LEU A 191 -4.47 7.27 -19.47
N GLY A 192 -5.73 7.21 -19.92
CA GLY A 192 -6.06 7.09 -21.35
C GLY A 192 -5.42 8.18 -22.22
N PRO A 193 -5.72 9.48 -21.97
CA PRO A 193 -5.09 10.58 -22.70
C PRO A 193 -3.57 10.66 -22.55
N THR A 194 -3.00 10.18 -21.43
CA THR A 194 -1.54 10.09 -21.25
C THR A 194 -0.96 9.05 -22.21
N LEU A 195 -1.51 7.84 -22.22
CA LEU A 195 -1.08 6.74 -23.09
C LEU A 195 -1.25 7.07 -24.57
N GLN A 196 -2.34 7.75 -24.96
CA GLN A 196 -2.60 8.21 -26.33
C GLN A 196 -1.44 9.01 -26.94
N ARG A 197 -0.71 9.75 -26.10
CA ARG A 197 0.37 10.65 -26.54
C ARG A 197 1.72 9.96 -26.63
N LEU A 198 1.86 8.76 -26.07
CA LEU A 198 3.10 7.99 -26.10
C LEU A 198 3.20 7.27 -27.45
N LYS A 199 4.01 7.81 -28.36
CA LYS A 199 4.12 7.32 -29.74
C LYS A 199 4.59 5.87 -29.83
N ASP A 200 5.36 5.41 -28.85
CA ASP A 200 5.88 4.04 -28.78
C ASP A 200 4.87 3.03 -28.22
N TYR A 201 3.60 3.43 -28.01
CA TYR A 201 2.53 2.58 -27.49
C TYR A 201 1.28 2.65 -28.38
N SER A 202 1.45 2.97 -29.67
CA SER A 202 0.34 3.25 -30.57
C SER A 202 -0.59 2.04 -30.73
N ILE A 203 -0.04 0.82 -30.79
CA ILE A 203 -0.82 -0.41 -30.95
C ILE A 203 -1.57 -0.74 -29.65
N PHE A 204 -0.89 -0.67 -28.51
CA PHE A 204 -1.51 -0.92 -27.19
C PHE A 204 -2.63 0.08 -26.91
N TYR A 205 -2.39 1.37 -27.17
CA TYR A 205 -3.41 2.40 -26.98
C TYR A 205 -4.63 2.18 -27.88
N GLU A 206 -4.44 1.81 -29.15
CA GLU A 206 -5.57 1.50 -30.03
C GLU A 206 -6.42 0.34 -29.47
N ALA A 207 -5.77 -0.69 -28.88
CA ALA A 207 -6.47 -1.77 -28.21
C ALA A 207 -7.21 -1.33 -26.94
N LEU A 208 -6.57 -0.53 -26.08
CA LEU A 208 -7.21 0.03 -24.88
C LEU A 208 -8.46 0.86 -25.24
N HIS A 209 -8.37 1.66 -26.29
CA HIS A 209 -9.48 2.48 -26.77
C HIS A 209 -10.60 1.63 -27.38
N ARG A 210 -10.29 0.73 -28.31
CA ARG A 210 -11.30 -0.10 -29.00
C ARG A 210 -12.00 -1.11 -28.11
N THR A 211 -11.37 -1.52 -27.01
CA THR A 211 -11.96 -2.42 -26.01
C THR A 211 -12.89 -1.69 -25.03
N GLY A 212 -12.92 -0.35 -25.04
CA GLY A 212 -13.67 0.45 -24.07
C GLY A 212 -13.12 0.38 -22.64
N LEU A 213 -11.92 -0.18 -22.46
CA LEU A 213 -11.24 -0.20 -21.15
C LEU A 213 -10.67 1.17 -20.79
N VAL A 214 -10.46 2.06 -21.77
CA VAL A 214 -10.07 3.45 -21.49
C VAL A 214 -11.06 4.17 -20.57
N ASP A 215 -12.36 3.95 -20.77
CA ASP A 215 -13.44 4.52 -19.93
C ASP A 215 -13.42 3.93 -18.50
N SER A 216 -12.89 2.72 -18.36
CA SER A 216 -12.83 2.00 -17.07
C SER A 216 -11.73 2.53 -16.15
N VAL A 217 -10.81 3.34 -16.68
CA VAL A 217 -9.69 3.94 -15.96
C VAL A 217 -9.77 5.48 -15.91
N GLU A 218 -10.97 6.06 -15.95
CA GLU A 218 -11.17 7.53 -15.90
C GLU A 218 -11.49 8.07 -14.50
N GLN A 219 -11.93 7.22 -13.57
CA GLN A 219 -12.28 7.66 -12.22
C GLN A 219 -11.00 8.05 -11.44
N SER A 220 -11.12 9.04 -10.55
CA SER A 220 -10.00 9.51 -9.72
C SER A 220 -10.34 9.68 -8.23
N THR A 221 -11.61 9.53 -7.88
CA THR A 221 -12.14 9.62 -6.51
C THR A 221 -13.44 8.85 -6.41
N LYS A 222 -13.80 8.38 -5.21
CA LYS A 222 -15.13 7.83 -4.91
C LYS A 222 -16.25 8.87 -4.96
N GLY A 223 -15.90 10.17 -4.93
CA GLY A 223 -16.89 11.26 -4.91
C GLY A 223 -17.67 11.35 -3.59
N VAL A 224 -17.17 10.72 -2.53
CA VAL A 224 -17.77 10.72 -1.19
C VAL A 224 -16.92 11.58 -0.27
N ILE A 225 -17.58 12.50 0.45
CA ILE A 225 -16.96 13.25 1.55
C ILE A 225 -17.31 12.56 2.86
N TYR A 226 -16.28 12.17 3.62
CA TYR A 226 -16.41 11.50 4.89
C TYR A 226 -16.33 12.50 6.05
N THR A 227 -17.30 12.46 6.96
CA THR A 227 -17.27 13.23 8.20
C THR A 227 -16.48 12.50 9.28
N LYS A 228 -16.01 13.23 10.30
CA LYS A 228 -15.24 12.69 11.43
C LYS A 228 -16.13 12.35 12.64
N ASP A 229 -17.39 11.97 12.38
CA ASP A 229 -18.40 11.70 13.40
C ASP A 229 -18.28 10.26 13.98
N TYR A 230 -17.06 9.88 14.35
CA TYR A 230 -16.72 8.57 14.93
C TYR A 230 -15.46 8.68 15.80
N ASP A 231 -15.17 7.66 16.61
CA ASP A 231 -13.94 7.63 17.39
C ASP A 231 -12.72 7.47 16.48
N HIS A 232 -11.91 8.52 16.42
CA HIS A 232 -10.66 8.60 15.69
C HIS A 232 -9.49 8.95 16.60
N THR A 233 -9.56 8.56 17.87
CA THR A 233 -8.47 8.70 18.82
C THR A 233 -7.61 7.44 18.90
N ASP A 234 -6.35 7.60 19.24
CA ASP A 234 -5.45 6.51 19.62
C ASP A 234 -5.67 6.12 21.09
N THR A 235 -5.02 5.04 21.52
CA THR A 235 -5.08 4.51 22.89
C THR A 235 -4.63 5.49 23.98
N ASN A 236 -3.80 6.48 23.62
CA ASN A 236 -3.36 7.55 24.52
C ASN A 236 -4.27 8.81 24.47
N GLY A 237 -5.32 8.80 23.65
CA GLY A 237 -6.25 9.91 23.46
C GLY A 237 -5.89 10.89 22.34
N ASP A 238 -4.73 10.72 21.67
CA ASP A 238 -4.33 11.60 20.57
C ASP A 238 -5.24 11.39 19.34
N ASN A 239 -5.53 12.47 18.62
CA ASN A 239 -6.26 12.38 17.37
C ASN A 239 -5.41 11.69 16.30
N LEU A 240 -6.01 10.75 15.57
CA LEU A 240 -5.42 10.06 14.44
C LEU A 240 -5.72 10.77 13.13
N LEU A 241 -4.84 10.56 12.14
CA LEU A 241 -5.12 10.95 10.77
C LEU A 241 -6.40 10.26 10.30
N THR A 242 -7.29 11.02 9.70
CA THR A 242 -8.60 10.57 9.23
C THR A 242 -8.87 11.12 7.84
N PRO A 243 -8.93 10.27 6.80
CA PRO A 243 -9.21 10.73 5.45
C PRO A 243 -10.65 11.24 5.34
N THR A 244 -10.81 12.40 4.72
CA THR A 244 -12.12 13.01 4.42
C THR A 244 -12.58 12.71 3.00
N GLU A 245 -11.70 12.16 2.16
CA GLU A 245 -11.94 11.76 0.78
C GLU A 245 -11.23 10.44 0.50
N CYS A 246 -11.65 9.74 -0.56
CA CYS A 246 -10.99 8.53 -1.02
C CYS A 246 -10.67 8.66 -2.51
N LYS A 247 -9.37 8.73 -2.82
CA LYS A 247 -8.85 8.66 -4.19
C LYS A 247 -9.08 7.26 -4.76
N VAL A 248 -9.22 7.22 -6.08
CA VAL A 248 -9.24 6.00 -6.89
C VAL A 248 -8.15 6.16 -7.94
N GLY A 249 -7.44 5.10 -8.25
CA GLY A 249 -6.42 5.15 -9.28
C GLY A 249 -6.12 3.77 -9.84
N TYR A 250 -5.31 3.73 -10.89
CA TYR A 250 -5.05 2.51 -11.64
C TYR A 250 -3.58 2.40 -12.04
N THR A 251 -3.17 1.19 -12.40
CA THR A 251 -1.85 0.91 -12.95
C THR A 251 -2.03 0.14 -14.24
N ILE A 252 -1.39 0.57 -15.32
CA ILE A 252 -1.38 -0.11 -16.62
C ILE A 252 0.03 -0.62 -16.90
N PHE A 253 0.18 -1.93 -17.05
CA PHE A 253 1.40 -2.53 -17.60
C PHE A 253 1.28 -2.55 -19.11
N ALA A 254 2.12 -1.83 -19.85
CA ALA A 254 1.95 -1.67 -21.30
C ALA A 254 3.17 -2.16 -22.07
N GLU A 255 2.96 -3.03 -23.06
CA GLU A 255 3.97 -3.33 -24.06
C GLU A 255 4.17 -2.14 -24.99
N THR A 256 5.43 -1.79 -25.24
CA THR A 256 5.78 -0.86 -26.31
C THR A 256 5.56 -1.53 -27.68
N ASP A 257 5.40 -0.71 -28.72
CA ASP A 257 5.37 -1.14 -30.11
C ASP A 257 6.64 -1.93 -30.48
N ALA A 258 7.79 -1.65 -29.83
CA ALA A 258 9.03 -2.41 -29.99
C ALA A 258 8.93 -3.84 -29.40
N VAL A 259 8.35 -3.99 -28.22
CA VAL A 259 8.09 -5.30 -27.59
C VAL A 259 7.08 -6.10 -28.40
N MET A 260 6.01 -5.46 -28.88
CA MET A 260 5.03 -6.07 -29.78
C MET A 260 5.68 -6.54 -31.08
N LYS A 261 6.49 -5.68 -31.72
CA LYS A 261 7.21 -6.01 -32.95
C LYS A 261 8.17 -7.19 -32.79
N ALA A 262 8.87 -7.28 -31.66
CA ALA A 262 9.73 -8.42 -31.35
C ALA A 262 8.95 -9.76 -31.27
N ASN A 263 7.63 -9.68 -31.02
CA ASN A 263 6.71 -10.81 -30.99
C ASN A 263 5.88 -10.95 -32.28
N GLY A 264 6.28 -10.27 -33.35
CA GLY A 264 5.63 -10.36 -34.67
C GLY A 264 4.36 -9.52 -34.80
N ILE A 265 4.07 -8.62 -33.86
CA ILE A 265 2.89 -7.75 -33.86
C ILE A 265 3.31 -6.37 -34.36
N ASN A 266 2.92 -6.00 -35.58
CA ASN A 266 3.28 -4.72 -36.20
C ASN A 266 2.07 -3.80 -36.42
N SER A 267 0.87 -4.25 -36.06
CA SER A 267 -0.38 -3.55 -36.26
C SER A 267 -1.41 -3.98 -35.23
N PHE A 268 -2.50 -3.21 -35.12
CA PHE A 268 -3.67 -3.58 -34.32
C PHE A 268 -4.25 -4.95 -34.72
N ASP A 269 -4.34 -5.24 -36.03
CA ASP A 269 -4.87 -6.51 -36.52
C ASP A 269 -3.98 -7.70 -36.13
N ASP A 270 -2.66 -7.52 -36.10
CA ASP A 270 -1.73 -8.55 -35.59
C ASP A 270 -1.95 -8.80 -34.09
N LEU A 271 -2.22 -7.74 -33.31
CA LEU A 271 -2.51 -7.85 -31.88
C LEU A 271 -3.85 -8.58 -31.64
N VAL A 272 -4.88 -8.30 -32.45
CA VAL A 272 -6.14 -9.05 -32.42
C VAL A 272 -5.91 -10.53 -32.74
N ALA A 273 -5.12 -10.84 -33.77
CA ALA A 273 -4.78 -12.21 -34.12
C ALA A 273 -4.00 -12.91 -32.98
N TYR A 274 -3.07 -12.20 -32.35
CA TYR A 274 -2.34 -12.68 -31.18
C TYR A 274 -3.29 -12.98 -30.02
N ALA A 275 -4.15 -12.02 -29.64
CA ALA A 275 -5.12 -12.16 -28.56
C ALA A 275 -6.09 -13.32 -28.81
N ASN A 276 -6.62 -13.44 -30.03
CA ASN A 276 -7.47 -14.56 -30.44
C ASN A 276 -6.76 -15.91 -30.30
N ARG A 277 -5.47 -15.98 -30.63
CA ARG A 277 -4.66 -17.20 -30.48
C ARG A 277 -4.47 -17.58 -29.02
N VAL A 278 -4.15 -16.61 -28.15
CA VAL A 278 -3.81 -16.89 -26.75
C VAL A 278 -5.02 -16.96 -25.82
N TYR A 279 -6.15 -16.30 -26.13
CA TYR A 279 -7.36 -16.33 -25.30
C TYR A 279 -8.54 -17.08 -25.91
N GLY A 280 -8.55 -17.39 -27.21
CA GLY A 280 -9.70 -18.05 -27.85
C GLY A 280 -10.10 -19.38 -27.20
N GLY A 281 -9.15 -20.08 -26.57
CA GLY A 281 -9.37 -21.31 -25.80
C GLY A 281 -9.42 -21.13 -24.28
N ALA A 282 -9.54 -19.90 -23.76
CA ALA A 282 -9.24 -19.62 -22.36
C ALA A 282 -10.07 -20.38 -21.33
N ALA A 283 -11.27 -20.83 -21.67
CA ALA A 283 -12.07 -21.69 -20.78
C ALA A 283 -11.34 -22.99 -20.34
N ALA A 284 -10.28 -23.40 -21.05
CA ALA A 284 -9.47 -24.56 -20.66
C ALA A 284 -8.62 -24.34 -19.40
N TRP A 285 -8.22 -23.11 -19.09
CA TRP A 285 -7.38 -22.78 -17.91
C TRP A 285 -7.95 -21.66 -17.03
N TYR A 286 -8.91 -20.88 -17.55
CA TYR A 286 -9.56 -19.81 -16.84
C TYR A 286 -10.92 -20.30 -16.33
N ASP A 287 -10.98 -20.58 -15.04
CA ASP A 287 -12.11 -21.27 -14.41
C ASP A 287 -13.37 -20.41 -14.41
N TYR A 288 -13.25 -19.10 -14.23
CA TYR A 288 -14.41 -18.20 -14.17
C TYR A 288 -15.37 -18.31 -15.39
N PRO A 289 -14.93 -18.07 -16.65
CA PRO A 289 -15.81 -18.22 -17.79
C PRO A 289 -16.29 -19.66 -17.96
N ARG A 290 -15.47 -20.67 -17.65
CA ARG A 290 -15.87 -22.08 -17.71
C ARG A 290 -17.00 -22.40 -16.74
N GLU A 291 -16.88 -21.98 -15.49
CA GLU A 291 -17.85 -22.22 -14.42
C GLU A 291 -19.15 -21.45 -14.62
N LYS A 292 -19.09 -20.25 -15.21
CA LYS A 292 -20.27 -19.46 -15.56
C LYS A 292 -20.87 -19.81 -16.92
N GLY A 293 -20.24 -20.68 -17.71
CA GLY A 293 -20.69 -21.04 -19.06
C GLY A 293 -20.60 -19.87 -20.06
N ILE A 294 -19.64 -18.97 -19.85
CA ILE A 294 -19.44 -17.78 -20.68
C ILE A 294 -18.56 -18.16 -21.88
N ALA A 295 -19.05 -17.89 -23.08
CA ALA A 295 -18.31 -18.12 -24.31
C ALA A 295 -17.30 -16.99 -24.55
N VAL A 296 -16.04 -17.37 -24.82
CA VAL A 296 -15.00 -16.43 -25.24
C VAL A 296 -15.19 -16.12 -26.73
N SER A 297 -15.28 -14.84 -27.06
CA SER A 297 -15.46 -14.36 -28.44
C SER A 297 -14.13 -14.01 -29.09
N THR A 298 -13.95 -14.41 -30.34
CA THR A 298 -12.84 -13.96 -31.22
C THR A 298 -13.31 -13.03 -32.33
N GLY A 299 -14.55 -12.53 -32.22
CA GLY A 299 -15.16 -11.60 -33.18
C GLY A 299 -14.67 -10.17 -33.02
N THR A 300 -15.31 -9.24 -33.74
CA THR A 300 -14.89 -7.83 -33.83
C THR A 300 -15.59 -6.89 -32.85
N ASP A 301 -16.51 -7.38 -32.02
CA ASP A 301 -17.01 -6.62 -30.88
C ASP A 301 -15.99 -6.70 -29.74
N TYR A 302 -15.06 -5.75 -29.75
CA TYR A 302 -13.99 -5.65 -28.76
C TYR A 302 -14.48 -5.08 -27.42
N THR A 303 -15.67 -4.49 -27.35
CA THR A 303 -16.25 -3.95 -26.12
C THR A 303 -16.84 -5.03 -25.21
N ASN A 304 -17.12 -6.21 -25.77
CA ASN A 304 -17.46 -7.38 -24.99
C ASN A 304 -16.30 -7.78 -24.06
N ARG A 305 -16.55 -7.80 -22.74
CA ARG A 305 -15.56 -8.15 -21.70
C ARG A 305 -14.96 -9.56 -21.84
N PHE A 306 -15.63 -10.46 -22.57
CA PHE A 306 -15.14 -11.81 -22.89
C PHE A 306 -14.75 -11.95 -24.36
N ASN A 307 -14.50 -10.84 -25.06
CA ASN A 307 -13.72 -10.86 -26.30
C ASN A 307 -12.25 -11.11 -25.96
N ALA A 308 -11.55 -11.92 -26.76
CA ALA A 308 -10.16 -12.28 -26.55
C ALA A 308 -9.22 -11.05 -26.46
N LEU A 309 -9.44 -10.00 -27.27
CA LEU A 309 -8.68 -8.75 -27.17
C LEU A 309 -9.01 -8.01 -25.87
N ASN A 310 -10.28 -7.93 -25.48
CA ASN A 310 -10.68 -7.27 -24.23
C ASN A 310 -10.04 -7.97 -23.03
N MET A 311 -10.11 -9.31 -23.00
CA MET A 311 -9.52 -10.12 -21.95
C MET A 311 -7.99 -9.93 -21.87
N PHE A 312 -7.33 -9.88 -23.03
CA PHE A 312 -5.90 -9.56 -23.11
C PHE A 312 -5.62 -8.21 -22.46
N VAL A 313 -6.24 -7.12 -22.90
CA VAL A 313 -5.98 -5.78 -22.37
C VAL A 313 -6.40 -5.63 -20.90
N ALA A 314 -7.52 -6.23 -20.48
CA ALA A 314 -8.01 -6.14 -19.11
C ALA A 314 -7.04 -6.74 -18.09
N TYR A 315 -6.28 -7.77 -18.47
CA TYR A 315 -5.28 -8.39 -17.58
C TYR A 315 -4.08 -7.49 -17.28
N HIS A 316 -3.89 -6.41 -18.06
CA HIS A 316 -2.79 -5.46 -17.90
C HIS A 316 -3.11 -4.33 -16.91
N ILE A 317 -4.33 -4.28 -16.37
CA ILE A 317 -4.81 -3.14 -15.61
C ILE A 317 -5.13 -3.56 -14.17
N LEU A 318 -4.59 -2.84 -13.20
CA LEU A 318 -4.89 -2.98 -11.77
C LEU A 318 -5.79 -1.84 -11.26
N TYR A 319 -6.52 -2.10 -10.18
CA TYR A 319 -7.38 -1.12 -9.48
C TYR A 319 -6.65 -0.22 -8.47
N VAL A 320 -5.32 -0.22 -8.53
CA VAL A 320 -4.46 0.54 -7.63
C VAL A 320 -3.47 1.38 -8.43
N SER A 321 -3.17 2.59 -7.95
CA SER A 321 -2.20 3.52 -8.51
C SER A 321 -0.90 3.46 -7.73
N MET A 322 0.12 2.80 -8.28
CA MET A 322 1.41 2.59 -7.61
C MET A 322 2.57 2.99 -8.52
N ALA A 323 3.56 3.69 -7.97
CA ALA A 323 4.87 3.77 -8.60
C ALA A 323 5.58 2.41 -8.54
N GLN A 324 6.63 2.23 -9.35
CA GLN A 324 7.40 0.99 -9.42
C GLN A 324 7.88 0.46 -8.06
N ASP A 325 8.30 1.34 -7.15
CA ASP A 325 8.89 1.03 -5.85
C ASP A 325 7.84 0.79 -4.77
N GLN A 326 6.55 0.87 -5.14
CA GLN A 326 5.41 0.62 -4.28
C GLN A 326 4.69 -0.70 -4.64
N MET A 327 5.13 -1.40 -5.69
CA MET A 327 4.51 -2.64 -6.17
C MET A 327 4.78 -3.86 -5.30
N VAL A 328 5.82 -3.79 -4.48
CA VAL A 328 6.15 -4.73 -3.41
C VAL A 328 6.80 -3.93 -2.28
N PHE A 329 6.88 -4.49 -1.07
CA PHE A 329 7.63 -3.87 0.01
C PHE A 329 9.13 -3.95 -0.29
N GLU A 330 9.72 -2.88 -0.84
CA GLU A 330 11.15 -2.79 -1.16
C GLU A 330 11.97 -2.09 -0.07
N ASP A 331 13.22 -2.53 0.13
CA ASP A 331 14.18 -1.78 0.92
C ASP A 331 14.61 -0.51 0.19
N LYS A 332 14.67 0.61 0.92
CA LYS A 332 15.07 1.90 0.34
C LYS A 332 16.59 2.04 0.26
N PRO A 333 17.16 2.27 -0.94
CA PRO A 333 18.60 2.46 -1.10
C PRO A 333 19.12 3.61 -0.22
N GLY A 334 20.19 3.35 0.55
CA GLY A 334 20.82 4.35 1.40
C GLY A 334 20.09 4.68 2.70
N VAL A 335 18.94 4.03 2.98
CA VAL A 335 18.24 4.15 4.26
C VAL A 335 18.63 2.96 5.16
N PRO A 336 19.11 3.19 6.40
CA PRO A 336 19.40 2.09 7.32
C PRO A 336 18.16 1.22 7.57
N ALA A 337 18.33 -0.11 7.63
CA ALA A 337 17.22 -1.05 7.78
C ALA A 337 16.31 -0.74 8.99
N GLY A 338 16.88 -0.34 10.14
CA GLY A 338 16.10 0.04 11.31
C GLY A 338 15.28 1.32 11.13
N THR A 339 15.66 2.21 10.21
CA THR A 339 14.87 3.39 9.81
C THR A 339 13.85 3.02 8.74
N ASP A 340 14.27 2.24 7.74
CA ASP A 340 13.41 1.81 6.64
C ASP A 340 12.30 0.85 7.10
N LYS A 341 12.50 0.19 8.25
CA LYS A 341 11.65 -0.89 8.77
C LYS A 341 11.56 -2.07 7.82
N TRP A 342 12.55 -2.22 6.94
CA TRP A 342 12.75 -3.43 6.16
C TRP A 342 12.74 -4.63 7.11
N ASN A 343 11.95 -5.67 6.85
CA ASN A 343 11.77 -6.73 7.83
C ASN A 343 11.84 -8.16 7.27
N TYR A 344 12.14 -8.33 5.98
CA TYR A 344 12.45 -9.65 5.41
C TYR A 344 13.81 -10.17 5.90
N VAL A 345 13.87 -11.45 6.24
CA VAL A 345 15.05 -12.16 6.76
C VAL A 345 15.09 -13.60 6.23
N ASN A 346 16.21 -14.31 6.44
CA ASN A 346 16.39 -15.74 6.12
C ASN A 346 16.19 -16.16 4.65
N GLY A 347 16.15 -15.20 3.73
CA GLY A 347 15.89 -15.46 2.31
C GLY A 347 14.44 -15.18 1.91
N GLY A 348 13.63 -14.59 2.80
CA GLY A 348 12.37 -13.96 2.44
C GLY A 348 12.56 -12.87 1.38
N GLU A 349 11.60 -12.80 0.46
CA GLU A 349 11.64 -11.89 -0.69
C GLU A 349 10.32 -11.11 -0.81
N PRO A 350 10.35 -9.87 -1.32
CA PRO A 350 9.15 -9.09 -1.56
C PRO A 350 8.31 -9.63 -2.71
N TYR A 351 7.05 -9.93 -2.43
CA TYR A 351 6.06 -10.22 -3.44
C TYR A 351 4.66 -9.86 -2.93
N ASP A 352 3.76 -9.58 -3.88
CA ASP A 352 2.34 -9.32 -3.63
C ASP A 352 1.47 -9.82 -4.79
N TYR A 353 0.18 -9.98 -4.50
CA TYR A 353 -0.82 -10.43 -5.47
C TYR A 353 -1.88 -9.35 -5.67
N TYR A 354 -2.16 -9.02 -6.92
CA TYR A 354 -3.07 -7.96 -7.30
C TYR A 354 -4.21 -8.48 -8.16
N GLU A 355 -5.44 -8.06 -7.86
CA GLU A 355 -6.58 -8.29 -8.76
C GLU A 355 -6.49 -7.39 -9.99
N THR A 356 -6.70 -7.99 -11.16
CA THR A 356 -6.69 -7.27 -12.43
C THR A 356 -8.11 -6.96 -12.91
N MET A 357 -8.26 -6.09 -13.91
CA MET A 357 -9.55 -5.83 -14.55
C MET A 357 -10.07 -7.01 -15.38
N LEU A 358 -9.25 -8.02 -15.67
CA LEU A 358 -9.75 -9.31 -16.16
C LEU A 358 -10.46 -10.01 -14.98
N PRO A 359 -11.78 -10.23 -15.02
CA PRO A 359 -12.57 -10.57 -13.83
C PRO A 359 -12.02 -11.76 -13.03
N HIS A 360 -11.99 -11.70 -11.70
CA HIS A 360 -11.56 -12.84 -10.87
C HIS A 360 -10.16 -13.39 -11.16
N THR A 361 -9.25 -12.59 -11.75
CA THR A 361 -7.86 -13.00 -11.99
C THR A 361 -6.89 -12.22 -11.11
N LEU A 362 -5.85 -12.92 -10.70
CA LEU A 362 -4.73 -12.37 -9.96
C LEU A 362 -3.49 -12.30 -10.86
N MET A 363 -2.61 -11.37 -10.55
CA MET A 363 -1.21 -11.41 -10.97
C MET A 363 -0.30 -11.35 -9.74
N LYS A 364 0.84 -12.03 -9.82
CA LYS A 364 1.90 -11.93 -8.82
C LYS A 364 2.96 -10.96 -9.31
N ILE A 365 3.31 -9.96 -8.50
CA ILE A 365 4.51 -9.15 -8.69
C ILE A 365 5.54 -9.59 -7.66
N TRP A 366 6.76 -9.87 -8.10
CA TRP A 366 7.83 -10.41 -7.26
C TRP A 366 9.16 -9.72 -7.56
N GLU A 367 9.88 -9.34 -6.51
CA GLU A 367 11.28 -8.93 -6.53
C GLU A 367 12.17 -10.03 -5.92
N PRO A 368 12.73 -10.95 -6.72
CA PRO A 368 13.71 -11.91 -6.22
C PRO A 368 14.99 -11.22 -5.74
N GLN A 369 15.58 -11.75 -4.67
CA GLN A 369 16.82 -11.25 -4.07
C GLN A 369 18.00 -12.21 -4.30
N PRO A 370 19.24 -11.71 -4.44
CA PRO A 370 19.63 -10.30 -4.46
C PRO A 370 19.27 -9.64 -5.80
N GLY A 371 18.68 -8.45 -5.77
CA GLY A 371 18.32 -7.72 -6.97
C GLY A 371 17.21 -6.70 -6.77
N LYS A 372 16.91 -5.98 -7.85
CA LYS A 372 15.83 -4.99 -7.92
C LYS A 372 14.99 -5.14 -9.19
N THR A 373 14.97 -6.34 -9.77
CA THR A 373 14.13 -6.58 -10.97
C THR A 373 12.77 -7.07 -10.51
N LEU A 374 11.72 -6.35 -10.92
CA LEU A 374 10.33 -6.75 -10.70
C LEU A 374 9.86 -7.66 -11.84
N TYR A 375 9.23 -8.77 -11.48
CA TYR A 375 8.65 -9.72 -12.41
C TYR A 375 7.15 -9.89 -12.16
N ILE A 376 6.38 -9.82 -13.24
CA ILE A 376 4.97 -10.27 -13.27
C ILE A 376 4.95 -11.76 -13.60
N ASN A 377 4.22 -12.55 -12.80
CA ASN A 377 3.96 -13.98 -13.03
C ASN A 377 5.22 -14.82 -13.32
N ARG A 378 6.29 -14.54 -12.57
CA ARG A 378 7.44 -15.45 -12.53
C ARG A 378 7.05 -16.70 -11.76
N TRP A 379 7.25 -17.87 -12.39
CA TRP A 379 6.96 -19.16 -11.78
C TRP A 379 8.25 -19.92 -11.48
N VAL A 380 8.50 -20.10 -10.19
CA VAL A 380 9.54 -20.98 -9.66
C VAL A 380 8.85 -22.15 -8.98
N LEU A 381 9.24 -23.37 -9.34
CA LEU A 381 8.65 -24.56 -8.73
C LEU A 381 9.00 -24.61 -7.24
N ASN A 382 8.04 -25.08 -6.42
CA ASN A 382 8.21 -25.24 -4.97
C ASN A 382 8.63 -23.95 -4.24
N ASN A 383 8.35 -22.75 -4.77
CA ASN A 383 8.81 -21.47 -4.22
C ASN A 383 8.21 -21.09 -2.85
N THR A 384 7.44 -21.98 -2.22
CA THR A 384 6.91 -21.87 -0.83
C THR A 384 7.32 -23.06 0.06
N LEU A 385 8.16 -23.96 -0.45
CA LEU A 385 8.59 -25.23 0.16
C LEU A 385 10.12 -25.32 0.20
N THR A 386 10.67 -26.19 1.04
CA THR A 386 12.11 -26.48 1.10
C THR A 386 12.39 -27.94 1.44
N ASP A 387 13.48 -28.47 0.92
CA ASP A 387 14.08 -29.77 1.26
C ASP A 387 15.16 -29.64 2.35
N GLU A 388 15.50 -28.41 2.76
CA GLU A 388 16.56 -28.09 3.71
C GLU A 388 16.05 -27.10 4.77
N VAL A 389 15.88 -27.58 6.01
CA VAL A 389 15.42 -26.77 7.14
C VAL A 389 16.30 -25.53 7.38
N GLY A 390 15.67 -24.36 7.46
CA GLY A 390 16.35 -23.09 7.74
C GLY A 390 16.99 -22.43 6.52
N THR A 391 16.74 -22.97 5.32
CA THR A 391 17.19 -22.39 4.05
C THR A 391 16.09 -22.48 3.01
N ARG A 392 16.24 -21.74 1.90
CA ARG A 392 15.28 -21.80 0.78
C ARG A 392 15.16 -23.19 0.17
N GLY A 393 16.11 -24.10 0.41
CA GLY A 393 16.17 -25.40 -0.23
C GLY A 393 17.20 -25.45 -1.34
N SER A 394 17.44 -26.65 -1.86
CA SER A 394 18.41 -26.88 -2.91
C SER A 394 18.00 -26.20 -4.23
N ALA A 395 18.96 -25.72 -5.01
CA ALA A 395 18.65 -25.11 -6.31
C ALA A 395 17.90 -26.06 -7.27
N ALA A 396 18.05 -27.37 -7.08
CA ALA A 396 17.41 -28.40 -7.90
C ALA A 396 15.88 -28.46 -7.72
N MET A 397 15.35 -28.11 -6.54
CA MET A 397 13.91 -28.10 -6.29
C MET A 397 13.21 -26.80 -6.73
N HIS A 398 13.98 -25.76 -7.08
CA HIS A 398 13.50 -24.44 -7.51
C HIS A 398 13.82 -24.08 -8.97
N PRO A 399 13.58 -24.96 -9.97
CA PRO A 399 13.73 -24.56 -11.36
C PRO A 399 12.72 -23.46 -11.71
N VAL A 400 13.22 -22.42 -12.39
CA VAL A 400 12.38 -21.41 -13.04
C VAL A 400 11.64 -22.09 -14.19
N ARG A 401 10.31 -22.20 -14.05
CA ARG A 401 9.43 -22.79 -15.07
C ARG A 401 8.91 -21.75 -16.05
N HIS A 402 8.69 -20.54 -15.56
CA HIS A 402 8.37 -19.38 -16.37
C HIS A 402 9.18 -18.18 -15.86
N PRO A 403 9.94 -17.47 -16.72
CA PRO A 403 10.81 -16.38 -16.28
C PRO A 403 10.04 -15.18 -15.71
N GLY A 404 8.75 -15.05 -16.04
CA GLY A 404 7.94 -13.87 -15.76
C GLY A 404 8.25 -12.73 -16.74
N ILE A 405 7.42 -11.69 -16.69
CA ILE A 405 7.58 -10.48 -17.50
C ILE A 405 8.25 -9.41 -16.65
N VAL A 406 9.36 -8.87 -17.13
CA VAL A 406 10.08 -7.80 -16.42
C VAL A 406 9.31 -6.48 -16.55
N ILE A 407 9.08 -5.82 -15.42
CA ILE A 407 8.60 -4.43 -15.37
C ILE A 407 9.82 -3.52 -15.51
N GLU A 408 9.76 -2.56 -16.44
CA GLU A 408 10.81 -1.56 -16.56
C GLU A 408 10.79 -0.63 -15.36
N ARG A 409 11.99 -0.28 -14.89
CA ARG A 409 12.15 0.63 -13.75
C ARG A 409 11.93 2.09 -14.16
N THR A 410 10.75 2.40 -14.70
CA THR A 410 10.37 3.71 -15.23
C THR A 410 8.89 3.97 -14.97
N ASP A 411 8.61 5.11 -14.32
CA ASP A 411 7.24 5.54 -14.02
C ASP A 411 6.75 6.53 -15.08
N ILE A 412 5.69 6.18 -15.81
CA ILE A 412 4.98 7.15 -16.65
C ILE A 412 3.72 7.58 -15.90
N THR A 413 3.78 8.76 -15.28
CA THR A 413 2.72 9.25 -14.38
C THR A 413 1.54 9.84 -15.14
N ALA A 414 0.33 9.49 -14.70
CA ALA A 414 -0.94 10.10 -15.07
C ALA A 414 -1.65 10.67 -13.82
N TYR A 415 -2.72 11.44 -14.02
CA TYR A 415 -3.45 12.11 -12.95
C TYR A 415 -4.05 11.12 -11.95
N ASN A 416 -4.48 9.96 -12.43
CA ASN A 416 -5.16 8.92 -11.65
C ASN A 416 -4.40 7.58 -11.71
N GLY A 417 -3.09 7.58 -11.94
CA GLY A 417 -2.35 6.33 -12.03
C GLY A 417 -1.00 6.38 -12.68
N TYR A 418 -0.48 5.20 -13.00
CA TYR A 418 0.80 5.01 -13.67
C TYR A 418 0.67 4.05 -14.85
N ILE A 419 1.52 4.29 -15.86
CA ILE A 419 1.79 3.34 -16.92
C ILE A 419 3.23 2.85 -16.71
N HIS A 420 3.42 1.54 -16.64
CA HIS A 420 4.75 0.93 -16.58
C HIS A 420 5.04 0.15 -17.85
N PRO A 421 6.16 0.43 -18.54
CA PRO A 421 6.59 -0.38 -19.65
C PRO A 421 6.92 -1.81 -19.17
N ILE A 422 6.57 -2.82 -19.95
CA ILE A 422 6.92 -4.23 -19.69
C ILE A 422 7.70 -4.85 -20.86
N LYS A 423 8.64 -5.76 -20.57
CA LYS A 423 9.59 -6.32 -21.55
C LYS A 423 9.14 -7.62 -22.22
N GLY A 424 7.83 -7.89 -22.25
CA GLY A 424 7.28 -9.08 -22.90
C GLY A 424 5.76 -9.04 -22.94
N MET A 425 5.17 -9.95 -23.72
CA MET A 425 3.71 -10.05 -23.85
C MET A 425 3.11 -10.65 -22.57
N LEU A 426 2.26 -9.90 -21.87
CA LEU A 426 1.63 -10.34 -20.63
C LEU A 426 0.30 -11.05 -20.93
N VAL A 427 0.18 -12.31 -20.52
CA VAL A 427 -0.99 -13.17 -20.80
C VAL A 427 -1.38 -13.95 -19.55
N TYR A 428 -2.68 -13.98 -19.25
CA TYR A 428 -3.27 -14.92 -18.31
C TYR A 428 -3.52 -16.25 -19.02
N ASP A 429 -2.48 -17.07 -19.13
CA ASP A 429 -2.55 -18.43 -19.69
C ASP A 429 -2.45 -19.50 -18.59
N GLU A 430 -2.39 -20.79 -18.98
CA GLU A 430 -2.34 -21.94 -18.07
C GLU A 430 -1.25 -21.89 -16.99
N HIS A 431 -0.09 -21.24 -17.23
CA HIS A 431 0.99 -21.21 -16.25
C HIS A 431 0.68 -20.30 -15.05
N VAL A 432 -0.27 -19.37 -15.18
CA VAL A 432 -0.64 -18.48 -14.08
C VAL A 432 -1.47 -19.23 -13.02
N PRO A 433 -2.67 -19.76 -13.31
CA PRO A 433 -3.47 -20.47 -12.31
C PRO A 433 -2.86 -21.82 -11.89
N ASN A 434 -2.21 -22.56 -12.80
CA ASN A 434 -1.69 -23.91 -12.48
C ASN A 434 -0.24 -23.91 -11.98
N GLY A 435 0.49 -22.81 -12.18
CA GLY A 435 1.89 -22.66 -11.80
C GLY A 435 2.07 -21.55 -10.76
N THR A 436 2.06 -20.30 -11.22
CA THR A 436 2.32 -19.10 -10.39
C THR A 436 1.43 -19.04 -9.16
N LEU A 437 0.13 -19.29 -9.30
CA LEU A 437 -0.85 -19.24 -8.21
C LEU A 437 -1.06 -20.60 -7.50
N ASN A 438 -0.42 -21.66 -7.98
CA ASN A 438 -0.42 -22.99 -7.35
C ASN A 438 0.74 -23.11 -6.36
N GLU A 439 0.76 -22.19 -5.41
CA GLU A 439 1.71 -22.10 -4.31
C GLU A 439 0.95 -21.68 -3.04
N ARG A 440 1.64 -21.57 -1.89
CA ARG A 440 1.04 -20.89 -0.74
C ARG A 440 0.87 -19.40 -1.05
N VAL A 441 -0.34 -19.00 -1.43
CA VAL A 441 -0.66 -17.60 -1.72
C VAL A 441 -0.97 -16.88 -0.42
N ARG A 442 -0.11 -15.91 -0.07
CA ARG A 442 -0.26 -15.02 1.08
C ARG A 442 -0.87 -13.70 0.60
N LEU A 443 -2.10 -13.43 1.01
CA LEU A 443 -2.83 -12.21 0.67
C LEU A 443 -2.79 -11.25 1.86
N ASP A 444 -2.06 -10.16 1.69
CA ASP A 444 -1.95 -9.07 2.66
C ASP A 444 -3.12 -8.07 2.52
N ALA A 445 -3.73 -7.72 3.64
CA ALA A 445 -4.85 -6.79 3.71
C ALA A 445 -4.48 -5.38 3.31
N GLU A 446 -3.25 -4.94 3.56
CA GLU A 446 -2.77 -3.64 3.10
C GLU A 446 -2.64 -3.59 1.57
N THR A 447 -2.52 -4.76 0.93
CA THR A 447 -2.49 -4.93 -0.52
C THR A 447 -3.87 -5.02 -1.15
N PHE A 448 -4.74 -5.91 -0.67
CA PHE A 448 -6.04 -6.16 -1.34
C PHE A 448 -7.13 -5.14 -0.97
N LEU A 449 -6.90 -4.28 0.03
CA LEU A 449 -7.73 -3.09 0.26
C LEU A 449 -7.16 -1.92 -0.55
N GLU A 450 -7.61 -1.82 -1.80
CA GLU A 450 -7.13 -0.87 -2.81
C GLU A 450 -7.04 0.58 -2.32
N GLU A 451 -7.91 0.98 -1.40
CA GLU A 451 -7.95 2.33 -0.85
C GLU A 451 -6.69 2.69 -0.04
N LEU A 452 -6.06 1.71 0.60
CA LEU A 452 -4.83 1.92 1.37
C LEU A 452 -3.67 2.28 0.44
N ILE A 453 -3.61 1.65 -0.73
CA ILE A 453 -2.62 1.97 -1.77
C ILE A 453 -2.97 3.29 -2.47
N ASN A 454 -4.21 3.44 -2.96
CA ASN A 454 -4.64 4.60 -3.75
C ASN A 454 -4.57 5.93 -2.98
N ASN A 455 -4.67 5.88 -1.66
CA ASN A 455 -4.55 7.06 -0.80
C ASN A 455 -3.16 7.18 -0.17
N GLY A 456 -2.26 6.25 -0.50
CA GLY A 456 -0.87 6.25 -0.11
C GLY A 456 -0.64 5.95 1.36
N PHE A 457 -1.53 5.22 2.04
CA PHE A 457 -1.37 4.86 3.47
C PHE A 457 -0.53 3.60 3.68
N ARG A 458 -0.52 2.69 2.71
CA ARG A 458 0.36 1.52 2.73
C ARG A 458 1.82 1.97 2.76
N ASN A 459 2.66 1.32 3.56
CA ASN A 459 4.10 1.58 3.63
C ASN A 459 4.54 2.98 4.11
N MET A 460 3.65 3.84 4.62
CA MET A 460 4.04 5.16 5.13
C MET A 460 4.76 5.09 6.47
N TYR A 461 5.77 5.95 6.65
CA TYR A 461 6.40 6.13 7.95
C TYR A 461 5.54 6.97 8.90
N ALA A 462 5.69 6.72 10.21
CA ALA A 462 4.94 7.42 11.24
C ALA A 462 5.15 8.95 11.25
N ASN A 463 6.36 9.43 10.93
CA ASN A 463 6.62 10.86 10.81
C ASN A 463 5.86 11.50 9.63
N GLU A 464 5.71 10.78 8.51
CA GLU A 464 4.94 11.26 7.37
C GLU A 464 3.44 11.37 7.70
N ILE A 465 2.90 10.37 8.39
CA ILE A 465 1.49 10.38 8.83
C ILE A 465 1.26 11.45 9.90
N SER A 466 2.19 11.63 10.85
CA SER A 466 2.13 12.70 11.85
C SER A 466 2.10 14.08 11.18
N ALA A 467 2.94 14.29 10.16
CA ALA A 467 2.95 15.53 9.39
C ALA A 467 1.63 15.76 8.63
N LEU A 468 1.05 14.72 8.03
CA LEU A 468 -0.29 14.79 7.42
C LEU A 468 -1.39 15.08 8.45
N ASN A 469 -1.18 14.66 9.70
CA ASN A 469 -2.07 14.88 10.84
C ASN A 469 -1.78 16.20 11.59
N GLY A 470 -1.06 17.15 10.98
CA GLY A 470 -0.75 18.45 11.60
C GLY A 470 0.15 18.36 12.84
N GLY A 471 1.03 17.35 12.90
CA GLY A 471 1.89 17.07 14.05
C GLY A 471 1.25 16.20 15.14
N GLY A 472 0.02 15.69 14.91
CA GLY A 472 -0.63 14.72 15.79
C GLY A 472 -0.01 13.32 15.74
N SER A 473 -0.71 12.32 16.30
CA SER A 473 -0.21 10.94 16.29
C SER A 473 0.05 10.47 14.86
N GLY A 474 1.23 9.89 14.66
CA GLY A 474 1.67 9.26 13.43
C GLY A 474 1.54 7.75 13.42
N ALA A 475 1.15 7.14 14.55
CA ALA A 475 1.24 5.70 14.72
C ALA A 475 0.21 4.93 13.87
N ARG A 476 -0.91 5.57 13.53
CA ARG A 476 -2.07 4.94 12.89
C ARG A 476 -2.85 5.92 12.03
N VAL A 477 -3.62 5.36 11.11
CA VAL A 477 -4.70 6.05 10.39
C VAL A 477 -6.03 5.43 10.82
N ALA A 478 -7.05 6.26 11.04
CA ALA A 478 -8.39 5.82 11.36
C ALA A 478 -9.35 6.06 10.18
N TYR A 479 -10.27 5.14 9.96
CA TYR A 479 -11.17 5.17 8.81
C TYR A 479 -12.64 5.11 9.26
N PRO A 480 -13.55 5.82 8.56
CA PRO A 480 -14.98 5.60 8.74
C PRO A 480 -15.35 4.18 8.25
N VAL A 481 -16.39 3.59 8.85
CA VAL A 481 -16.79 2.19 8.60
C VAL A 481 -17.24 1.89 7.16
N ASN A 482 -17.46 2.92 6.35
CA ASN A 482 -17.84 2.85 4.94
C ASN A 482 -16.73 3.37 3.99
N TYR A 483 -15.49 3.45 4.46
CA TYR A 483 -14.36 3.91 3.65
C TYR A 483 -14.01 2.93 2.52
N PHE A 484 -13.97 1.63 2.84
CA PHE A 484 -13.53 0.58 1.93
C PHE A 484 -14.71 -0.03 1.16
N ASN A 485 -14.52 -0.32 -0.13
CA ASN A 485 -15.48 -1.00 -1.01
C ASN A 485 -15.69 -2.45 -0.57
N ASP A 486 -14.61 -3.05 -0.08
CA ASP A 486 -14.48 -4.46 0.25
C ASP A 486 -14.50 -4.75 1.75
N VAL A 487 -14.93 -3.79 2.57
CA VAL A 487 -15.19 -4.00 4.01
C VAL A 487 -16.62 -3.63 4.35
N ILE A 488 -17.28 -4.48 5.13
CA ILE A 488 -18.62 -4.23 5.66
C ILE A 488 -18.59 -4.38 7.17
N CYS A 489 -18.90 -3.32 7.90
CA CYS A 489 -19.11 -3.37 9.35
C CYS A 489 -20.60 -3.58 9.64
N TYR A 490 -20.99 -4.74 10.17
CA TYR A 490 -22.39 -5.10 10.44
C TYR A 490 -22.97 -4.44 11.69
N ASN A 491 -22.13 -3.85 12.54
CA ASN A 491 -22.53 -3.20 13.79
C ASN A 491 -22.06 -1.73 13.89
N GLY A 492 -21.84 -1.10 12.73
CA GLY A 492 -21.47 0.32 12.63
C GLY A 492 -20.19 0.65 13.40
N ASN A 493 -20.15 1.85 14.00
CA ASN A 493 -18.98 2.38 14.72
C ASN A 493 -18.63 1.63 16.02
N SER A 494 -19.34 0.55 16.36
CA SER A 494 -18.87 -0.41 17.38
C SER A 494 -17.61 -1.13 16.90
N THR A 495 -17.50 -1.35 15.59
CA THR A 495 -16.26 -1.70 14.91
C THR A 495 -15.50 -0.41 14.59
N LYS A 496 -14.25 -0.32 15.05
CA LYS A 496 -13.32 0.76 14.65
C LYS A 496 -12.35 0.22 13.61
N LEU A 497 -12.19 0.90 12.48
CA LEU A 497 -11.25 0.52 11.41
C LEU A 497 -9.99 1.39 11.48
N ARG A 498 -8.82 0.77 11.52
CA ARG A 498 -7.53 1.47 11.58
C ARG A 498 -6.44 0.68 10.84
N THR A 499 -5.36 1.34 10.47
CA THR A 499 -4.13 0.70 10.01
C THR A 499 -2.99 1.11 10.94
N ASN A 500 -2.17 0.16 11.41
CA ASN A 500 -0.83 0.51 11.92
C ASN A 500 0.02 0.85 10.71
N VAL A 501 0.64 2.02 10.76
CA VAL A 501 1.59 2.43 9.73
C VAL A 501 2.89 1.63 9.89
N ARG A 502 3.79 1.74 8.91
CA ARG A 502 5.09 1.07 8.91
C ARG A 502 5.83 1.30 10.24
N GLY A 503 6.21 0.21 10.92
CA GLY A 503 6.86 0.28 12.23
C GLY A 503 7.56 -1.02 12.63
N ASP A 504 8.03 -1.09 13.89
CA ASP A 504 8.75 -2.26 14.42
C ASP A 504 7.79 -3.40 14.85
N TYR A 505 6.69 -3.55 14.12
CA TYR A 505 5.67 -4.55 14.40
C TYR A 505 6.06 -5.89 13.79
N ARG A 506 5.74 -6.99 14.48
CA ARG A 506 5.77 -8.34 13.89
C ARG A 506 4.56 -8.55 12.97
N ALA A 507 4.48 -7.69 11.96
CA ALA A 507 3.48 -7.71 10.91
C ALA A 507 4.19 -7.90 9.57
N TYR A 508 3.54 -8.60 8.65
CA TYR A 508 4.08 -8.77 7.30
C TYR A 508 4.23 -7.39 6.66
N GLN A 509 5.39 -7.12 6.06
CA GLN A 509 5.69 -5.81 5.46
C GLN A 509 5.61 -4.59 6.42
N ALA A 510 5.66 -4.85 7.74
CA ALA A 510 5.79 -3.86 8.80
C ALA A 510 4.57 -2.95 9.04
N ASP A 511 3.46 -3.15 8.34
CA ASP A 511 2.16 -2.49 8.54
C ASP A 511 1.03 -3.52 8.76
N THR A 512 -0.17 -3.09 9.16
CA THR A 512 -1.30 -4.03 9.32
C THR A 512 -2.65 -3.34 9.44
N PHE A 513 -3.65 -3.92 8.77
CA PHE A 513 -5.05 -3.55 8.93
C PHE A 513 -5.61 -4.15 10.23
N GLN A 514 -6.33 -3.33 11.01
CA GLN A 514 -6.71 -3.71 12.36
C GLN A 514 -7.86 -2.84 12.89
N GLY A 515 -8.22 -3.08 14.14
CA GLY A 515 -9.22 -2.27 14.79
C GLY A 515 -9.47 -2.65 16.24
N TRP A 516 -10.49 -2.01 16.82
CA TRP A 516 -10.88 -2.18 18.21
C TRP A 516 -12.40 -2.22 18.36
N GLY A 517 -12.83 -2.55 19.57
CA GLY A 517 -14.21 -2.48 20.01
C GLY A 517 -14.92 -3.82 19.90
N GLN A 518 -16.24 -3.78 19.94
CA GLN A 518 -17.05 -4.96 19.70
C GLN A 518 -17.21 -5.07 18.19
N TYR A 519 -16.28 -5.74 17.52
CA TYR A 519 -16.24 -5.79 16.07
C TYR A 519 -17.14 -6.89 15.50
N ASP A 520 -17.75 -6.62 14.34
CA ASP A 520 -18.46 -7.58 13.51
C ASP A 520 -18.38 -7.08 12.06
N LEU A 521 -17.41 -7.60 11.31
CA LEU A 521 -17.13 -7.15 9.95
C LEU A 521 -16.80 -8.30 9.01
N ALA A 522 -17.02 -8.08 7.72
CA ALA A 522 -16.52 -8.94 6.66
C ALA A 522 -15.63 -8.16 5.70
N VAL A 523 -14.59 -8.82 5.21
CA VAL A 523 -13.68 -8.32 4.20
C VAL A 523 -13.76 -9.21 2.97
N ARG A 524 -13.87 -8.63 1.77
CA ARG A 524 -13.79 -9.39 0.53
C ARG A 524 -12.34 -9.82 0.29
N LEU A 525 -12.13 -11.10 0.05
CA LEU A 525 -10.82 -11.60 -0.34
C LEU A 525 -10.71 -11.66 -1.87
N PRO A 526 -9.52 -11.43 -2.43
CA PRO A 526 -9.26 -11.68 -3.83
C PRO A 526 -9.65 -13.07 -4.31
N SER A 527 -10.03 -13.15 -5.58
CA SER A 527 -10.43 -14.42 -6.19
C SER A 527 -9.23 -15.35 -6.40
N MET A 528 -9.41 -16.63 -6.13
CA MET A 528 -8.38 -17.67 -6.30
C MET A 528 -8.80 -18.67 -7.38
N PRO A 529 -7.86 -19.34 -8.09
CA PRO A 529 -8.17 -20.44 -8.99
C PRO A 529 -9.01 -21.51 -8.29
N SER A 530 -9.88 -22.21 -9.02
CA SER A 530 -10.78 -23.19 -8.42
C SER A 530 -10.00 -24.37 -7.88
N GLY A 531 -10.31 -24.77 -6.65
CA GLY A 531 -9.55 -25.82 -5.97
C GLY A 531 -9.95 -26.01 -4.52
N LEU A 532 -9.35 -27.03 -3.91
CA LEU A 532 -9.43 -27.27 -2.48
C LEU A 532 -8.20 -26.67 -1.81
N TYR A 533 -8.42 -25.78 -0.84
CA TYR A 533 -7.37 -25.07 -0.14
C TYR A 533 -7.50 -25.28 1.35
N GLU A 534 -6.37 -25.36 2.05
CA GLU A 534 -6.33 -25.02 3.47
C GLU A 534 -6.28 -23.49 3.61
N PHE A 535 -7.25 -22.94 4.35
CA PHE A 535 -7.34 -21.51 4.60
C PHE A 535 -6.77 -21.19 5.98
N ARG A 536 -5.80 -20.27 6.04
CA ARG A 536 -5.06 -19.94 7.26
C ARG A 536 -5.13 -18.44 7.55
N LEU A 537 -5.14 -18.08 8.83
CA LEU A 537 -5.08 -16.71 9.32
C LEU A 537 -3.77 -16.50 10.09
N PHE A 538 -3.02 -15.44 9.79
CA PHE A 538 -1.94 -14.99 10.65
C PHE A 538 -2.44 -14.10 11.77
N TYR A 539 -1.88 -14.25 12.97
CA TYR A 539 -2.16 -13.36 14.09
C TYR A 539 -1.00 -13.30 15.08
N SER A 540 -0.94 -12.19 15.81
CA SER A 540 -0.09 -12.04 17.00
C SER A 540 -0.93 -12.23 18.25
N PRO A 541 -0.51 -13.04 19.24
CA PRO A 541 -1.10 -13.05 20.56
C PRO A 541 -1.01 -11.66 21.22
N MET A 542 -2.12 -11.18 21.79
CA MET A 542 -2.22 -9.82 22.35
C MET A 542 -3.02 -9.83 23.65
N GLY A 543 -2.48 -9.26 24.74
CA GLY A 543 -3.17 -9.22 26.03
C GLY A 543 -4.51 -8.46 26.03
N HIS A 544 -4.65 -7.48 25.13
CA HIS A 544 -5.88 -6.72 24.87
C HIS A 544 -6.59 -7.18 23.59
N GLY A 545 -6.28 -8.38 23.08
CA GLY A 545 -6.94 -8.97 21.93
C GLY A 545 -8.35 -9.48 22.26
N GLY A 546 -9.21 -9.61 21.24
CA GLY A 546 -10.53 -10.21 21.39
C GLY A 546 -10.58 -11.74 21.30
N MET A 547 -11.78 -12.29 21.43
CA MET A 547 -12.06 -13.68 21.04
C MET A 547 -12.91 -13.64 19.76
N MET A 548 -12.41 -14.23 18.69
CA MET A 548 -12.89 -14.06 17.32
C MET A 548 -13.59 -15.31 16.81
N GLN A 549 -14.85 -15.20 16.38
CA GLN A 549 -15.49 -16.24 15.54
C GLN A 549 -15.39 -15.83 14.07
N PHE A 550 -14.97 -16.78 13.22
CA PHE A 550 -14.78 -16.59 11.79
C PHE A 550 -15.90 -17.23 10.97
N TYR A 551 -16.17 -16.69 9.78
CA TYR A 551 -17.12 -17.22 8.81
C TYR A 551 -16.65 -17.07 7.37
N TRP A 552 -17.08 -18.00 6.54
CA TRP A 552 -16.90 -18.05 5.09
C TRP A 552 -18.21 -17.71 4.38
N GLY A 553 -18.23 -16.61 3.64
CA GLY A 553 -19.38 -16.15 2.86
C GLY A 553 -19.13 -16.18 1.37
N LYS A 554 -20.16 -16.55 0.60
CA LYS A 554 -20.22 -16.34 -0.86
C LYS A 554 -20.95 -15.07 -1.28
N SER A 555 -21.34 -14.27 -0.30
CA SER A 555 -22.03 -12.99 -0.46
C SER A 555 -21.87 -12.17 0.82
N LYS A 556 -22.23 -10.88 0.73
CA LYS A 556 -22.27 -9.93 1.85
C LYS A 556 -23.33 -10.28 2.91
N ASN A 557 -24.25 -11.20 2.64
CA ASN A 557 -25.35 -11.54 3.54
C ASN A 557 -24.90 -12.48 4.67
N VAL A 558 -24.85 -11.94 5.89
CA VAL A 558 -24.44 -12.65 7.12
C VAL A 558 -25.19 -13.96 7.37
N GLN A 559 -26.45 -14.07 6.94
CA GLN A 559 -27.28 -15.26 7.16
C GLN A 559 -26.87 -16.45 6.30
N THR A 560 -26.08 -16.19 5.24
CA THR A 560 -25.61 -17.22 4.31
C THR A 560 -24.16 -17.65 4.55
N MET A 561 -23.51 -17.03 5.54
CA MET A 561 -22.10 -17.31 5.87
C MET A 561 -21.99 -18.51 6.80
N ASN A 562 -21.06 -19.41 6.49
CA ASN A 562 -20.82 -20.62 7.27
C ASN A 562 -19.69 -20.37 8.27
N ALA A 563 -19.83 -20.82 9.51
CA ALA A 563 -18.76 -20.68 10.50
C ALA A 563 -17.49 -21.44 10.06
N LEU A 564 -16.33 -20.84 10.32
CA LEU A 564 -15.01 -21.43 10.13
C LEU A 564 -14.35 -21.62 11.50
N SER A 565 -13.92 -22.85 11.79
CA SER A 565 -13.30 -23.22 13.06
C SER A 565 -14.16 -22.85 14.30
N ILE A 566 -13.71 -23.28 15.47
CA ILE A 566 -14.15 -22.72 16.76
C ILE A 566 -13.59 -21.30 16.94
N PRO A 567 -14.19 -20.47 17.84
CA PRO A 567 -13.65 -19.16 18.15
C PRO A 567 -12.19 -19.21 18.59
N LEU A 568 -11.39 -18.26 18.11
CA LEU A 568 -10.00 -18.06 18.49
C LEU A 568 -9.89 -16.97 19.55
N ASP A 569 -9.42 -17.32 20.73
CA ASP A 569 -9.02 -16.34 21.73
C ASP A 569 -7.57 -15.91 21.48
N VAL A 570 -7.39 -14.73 20.88
CA VAL A 570 -6.05 -14.23 20.50
C VAL A 570 -5.25 -13.72 21.70
N ARG A 571 -5.78 -13.78 22.93
CA ARG A 571 -5.04 -13.45 24.15
C ARG A 571 -4.18 -14.62 24.63
N ILE A 572 -4.45 -15.83 24.16
CA ILE A 572 -3.71 -17.03 24.54
C ILE A 572 -2.30 -16.95 23.94
N GLY A 573 -1.31 -16.90 24.82
CA GLY A 573 0.11 -16.89 24.46
C GLY A 573 0.57 -18.22 23.87
N ALA A 574 1.64 -18.20 23.08
CA ALA A 574 2.15 -19.37 22.37
C ALA A 574 2.57 -20.52 23.30
N ASP A 575 2.98 -20.23 24.53
CA ASP A 575 3.36 -21.19 25.57
C ASP A 575 2.19 -22.04 26.11
N ASP A 576 0.95 -21.72 25.72
CA ASP A 576 -0.22 -22.51 26.11
C ASP A 576 -0.17 -23.93 25.51
N PRO A 577 -0.35 -25.00 26.32
CA PRO A 577 -0.31 -26.39 25.85
C PRO A 577 -1.32 -26.73 24.75
N ARG A 578 -2.40 -25.95 24.59
CA ARG A 578 -3.39 -26.13 23.51
C ARG A 578 -2.80 -25.80 22.14
N ILE A 579 -1.82 -24.90 22.08
CA ILE A 579 -1.12 -24.52 20.86
C ILE A 579 -0.04 -25.55 20.55
N GLY A 580 0.71 -25.99 21.59
CA GLY A 580 1.78 -26.96 21.43
C GLY A 580 3.05 -26.39 20.80
N TRP A 581 3.23 -25.06 20.88
CA TRP A 581 4.43 -24.39 20.40
C TRP A 581 5.62 -24.69 21.32
N THR A 582 6.76 -24.97 20.72
CA THR A 582 8.05 -24.97 21.42
C THR A 582 9.06 -24.09 20.69
N PRO A 583 10.13 -23.63 21.33
CA PRO A 583 11.21 -22.94 20.64
C PRO A 583 11.89 -23.93 19.68
N PHE A 584 11.63 -23.80 18.37
CA PHE A 584 12.04 -24.79 17.37
C PHE A 584 13.56 -25.02 17.36
N TYR A 585 14.36 -24.01 17.71
CA TYR A 585 15.82 -24.07 17.76
C TYR A 585 16.37 -24.87 18.96
N ASN A 586 15.52 -25.21 19.94
CA ASN A 586 15.90 -26.08 21.06
C ASN A 586 15.65 -27.57 20.76
N GLU A 587 14.97 -27.90 19.66
CA GLU A 587 14.63 -29.26 19.29
C GLU A 587 15.69 -29.84 18.35
N ASP A 588 16.03 -31.13 18.51
CA ASP A 588 17.05 -31.81 17.70
C ASP A 588 16.68 -31.86 16.20
N ASP A 589 15.39 -31.99 15.89
CA ASP A 589 14.83 -31.97 14.54
C ASP A 589 14.49 -30.55 14.07
N ARG A 590 14.95 -29.53 14.81
CA ARG A 590 14.62 -28.12 14.61
C ARG A 590 13.11 -27.87 14.68
N GLY A 591 12.31 -28.71 15.33
CA GLY A 591 10.89 -28.48 15.56
C GLY A 591 9.98 -28.92 14.42
N ILE A 592 10.44 -29.75 13.48
CA ILE A 592 9.58 -30.37 12.44
C ILE A 592 8.42 -31.15 13.09
N ALA A 593 8.70 -32.08 13.99
CA ALA A 593 7.68 -32.89 14.65
C ALA A 593 6.70 -32.03 15.46
N THR A 594 7.20 -30.95 16.06
CA THR A 594 6.35 -30.01 16.78
C THR A 594 5.48 -29.16 15.84
N ASP A 595 5.95 -28.80 14.65
CA ASP A 595 5.14 -28.15 13.60
C ASP A 595 3.98 -29.06 13.16
N GLU A 596 4.26 -30.34 12.87
CA GLU A 596 3.23 -31.33 12.54
C GLU A 596 2.21 -31.47 13.68
N ALA A 597 2.69 -31.53 14.92
CA ALA A 597 1.84 -31.63 16.09
C ALA A 597 1.00 -30.36 16.30
N MET A 598 1.55 -29.16 16.07
CA MET A 598 0.80 -27.90 16.09
C MET A 598 -0.27 -27.89 15.00
N HIS A 599 0.08 -28.32 13.78
CA HIS A 599 -0.84 -28.32 12.63
C HIS A 599 -2.05 -29.23 12.88
N ASN A 600 -1.83 -30.39 13.50
CA ASN A 600 -2.89 -31.29 13.98
C ASN A 600 -3.82 -30.65 15.03
N ARG A 601 -3.36 -29.62 15.76
CA ARG A 601 -4.16 -28.82 16.71
C ARG A 601 -4.82 -27.60 16.04
N GLY A 602 -4.60 -27.41 14.74
CA GLY A 602 -5.06 -26.27 13.95
C GLY A 602 -4.21 -25.01 14.11
N TYR A 603 -2.97 -25.14 14.59
CA TYR A 603 -2.02 -24.03 14.73
C TYR A 603 -0.78 -24.27 13.86
N MET A 604 -0.11 -23.20 13.47
CA MET A 604 1.25 -23.29 12.91
C MET A 604 2.07 -22.15 13.47
N ARG A 605 3.39 -22.30 13.47
CA ARG A 605 4.29 -21.18 13.79
C ARG A 605 4.13 -20.05 12.77
N GLY A 606 4.48 -18.84 13.17
CA GLY A 606 4.64 -17.73 12.24
C GLY A 606 5.72 -18.00 11.19
N PRO A 607 5.78 -17.18 10.12
CA PRO A 607 6.74 -17.40 9.03
C PRO A 607 8.19 -17.16 9.43
N PHE A 608 9.11 -17.90 8.79
CA PHE A 608 10.56 -17.73 8.99
C PHE A 608 11.15 -16.56 8.18
N SER A 609 10.42 -16.12 7.16
CA SER A 609 10.83 -15.16 6.11
C SER A 609 10.81 -13.69 6.51
N PHE A 610 10.25 -13.33 7.67
CA PHE A 610 10.24 -11.94 8.15
C PHE A 610 10.29 -11.85 9.67
N CYS A 611 10.57 -10.65 10.19
CA CYS A 611 10.70 -10.34 11.61
C CYS A 611 9.95 -9.04 11.96
N GLY A 612 9.94 -8.65 13.24
CA GLY A 612 9.39 -7.36 13.66
C GLY A 612 10.39 -6.21 13.65
N HIS A 613 11.68 -6.53 13.71
CA HIS A 613 12.77 -5.55 13.78
C HIS A 613 14.10 -6.26 13.48
N PRO A 614 14.63 -6.20 12.25
CA PRO A 614 16.05 -6.48 12.07
C PRO A 614 16.75 -5.26 12.64
N GLY A 615 17.23 -5.36 13.87
CA GLY A 615 17.80 -4.20 14.54
C GLY A 615 18.95 -3.58 13.76
N ASP A 616 19.31 -2.36 14.13
CA ASP A 616 20.59 -1.74 13.73
C ASP A 616 21.80 -2.56 14.24
N ASP A 617 21.56 -3.60 15.05
CA ASP A 617 22.56 -4.56 15.52
C ASP A 617 23.02 -5.55 14.44
N GLY A 618 22.39 -5.56 13.25
CA GLY A 618 22.80 -6.36 12.11
C GLY A 618 22.56 -7.87 12.30
N ASP A 619 21.81 -8.27 13.33
CA ASP A 619 21.52 -9.69 13.59
C ASP A 619 20.37 -10.19 12.71
N GLN A 620 20.74 -10.58 11.48
CA GLN A 620 19.87 -11.30 10.55
C GLN A 620 19.86 -12.81 10.81
N SER A 621 20.48 -13.29 11.91
CA SER A 621 20.72 -14.71 12.14
C SER A 621 19.64 -15.37 13.03
N THR A 622 18.67 -15.99 12.36
CA THR A 622 17.93 -17.20 12.79
C THR A 622 16.97 -17.18 13.99
N THR A 623 17.00 -16.24 14.94
CA THR A 623 16.09 -16.30 16.12
C THR A 623 15.03 -15.20 16.23
N LYS A 624 15.23 -14.01 15.63
CA LYS A 624 14.28 -12.88 15.75
C LYS A 624 13.16 -12.85 14.69
N ASN A 625 13.03 -13.88 13.86
CA ASN A 625 11.96 -14.00 12.88
C ASN A 625 10.59 -14.27 13.54
N CYS A 626 9.52 -14.20 12.77
CA CYS A 626 8.16 -14.42 13.26
C CYS A 626 7.86 -15.87 13.68
N ARG A 627 8.74 -16.82 13.33
CA ARG A 627 8.72 -18.22 13.77
C ARG A 627 9.33 -18.43 15.17
N GLY A 628 10.29 -17.59 15.58
CA GLY A 628 11.11 -17.72 16.80
C GLY A 628 11.19 -16.45 17.68
N ASP A 629 11.86 -16.60 18.84
CA ASP A 629 12.18 -15.69 19.97
C ASP A 629 11.50 -14.30 20.08
N GLY A 630 11.09 -13.92 21.30
CA GLY A 630 10.60 -12.58 21.67
C GLY A 630 9.06 -12.50 21.79
N VAL A 631 8.39 -12.21 20.67
CA VAL A 631 6.92 -12.14 20.57
C VAL A 631 6.49 -13.11 19.47
N VAL A 632 6.06 -14.31 19.87
CA VAL A 632 5.71 -15.37 18.92
C VAL A 632 4.46 -14.98 18.14
N THR A 633 4.55 -14.99 16.82
CA THR A 633 3.36 -14.91 15.95
C THR A 633 2.94 -16.31 15.53
N LEU A 634 1.66 -16.46 15.21
CA LEU A 634 1.06 -17.76 14.94
C LEU A 634 0.21 -17.69 13.69
N ARG A 635 0.01 -18.84 13.07
CA ARG A 635 -1.03 -19.04 12.08
C ARG A 635 -2.09 -19.98 12.64
N ARG A 636 -3.35 -19.70 12.33
CA ARG A 636 -4.50 -20.53 12.67
C ARG A 636 -5.04 -21.16 11.39
N VAL A 637 -5.12 -22.48 11.37
CA VAL A 637 -5.86 -23.20 10.32
C VAL A 637 -7.34 -23.02 10.60
N LEU A 638 -8.04 -22.36 9.68
CA LEU A 638 -9.49 -22.10 9.81
C LEU A 638 -10.33 -23.21 9.18
N GLY A 639 -9.74 -23.99 8.27
CA GLY A 639 -10.30 -25.21 7.70
C GLY A 639 -9.91 -25.42 6.23
N ARG A 640 -10.36 -26.55 5.65
CA ARG A 640 -10.29 -26.76 4.20
C ARG A 640 -11.53 -26.18 3.54
N VAL A 641 -11.34 -25.29 2.56
CA VAL A 641 -12.40 -24.60 1.82
C VAL A 641 -12.32 -24.95 0.35
N ASN A 642 -13.48 -25.23 -0.26
CA ASN A 642 -13.58 -25.47 -1.69
C ASN A 642 -13.89 -24.14 -2.40
N VAL A 643 -12.85 -23.59 -3.02
CA VAL A 643 -12.88 -22.33 -3.76
C VAL A 643 -13.34 -22.59 -5.19
N LYS A 644 -14.23 -21.74 -5.69
CA LYS A 644 -14.53 -21.60 -7.11
C LYS A 644 -14.14 -20.20 -7.55
N GLN A 645 -13.34 -20.06 -8.59
CA GLN A 645 -12.91 -18.76 -9.09
C GLN A 645 -14.09 -17.83 -9.40
N SER A 646 -15.27 -18.41 -9.71
CA SER A 646 -16.49 -17.65 -9.99
C SER A 646 -17.35 -17.23 -8.79
N ASP A 647 -16.94 -17.55 -7.56
CA ASP A 647 -17.59 -17.09 -6.34
C ASP A 647 -16.93 -15.78 -5.86
N GLU A 648 -17.71 -14.92 -5.19
CA GLU A 648 -17.12 -13.90 -4.31
C GLU A 648 -16.77 -14.55 -2.97
N PHE A 649 -15.70 -14.09 -2.32
CA PHE A 649 -15.31 -14.57 -0.99
C PHE A 649 -15.35 -13.46 0.04
N TRP A 650 -16.23 -13.60 1.02
CA TRP A 650 -16.36 -12.68 2.15
C TRP A 650 -15.89 -13.39 3.42
N PHE A 651 -14.75 -12.96 3.95
CA PHE A 651 -14.19 -13.44 5.21
C PHE A 651 -14.69 -12.56 6.35
N ARG A 652 -15.63 -13.11 7.13
CA ARG A 652 -16.21 -12.40 8.27
C ARG A 652 -15.55 -12.84 9.56
N PHE A 653 -15.31 -11.88 10.45
CA PHE A 653 -14.93 -12.15 11.82
C PHE A 653 -15.63 -11.19 12.77
N LYS A 654 -15.93 -11.70 13.96
CA LYS A 654 -16.59 -10.91 14.99
C LYS A 654 -16.08 -11.25 16.38
N SER A 655 -16.16 -10.29 17.28
CA SER A 655 -15.96 -10.54 18.70
C SER A 655 -17.11 -11.40 19.21
N VAL A 656 -16.78 -12.36 20.07
CA VAL A 656 -17.75 -13.09 20.92
C VAL A 656 -17.75 -12.59 22.36
N ILE A 657 -16.91 -11.60 22.68
CA ILE A 657 -16.91 -10.85 23.94
C ILE A 657 -17.69 -9.55 23.70
N ASN A 658 -18.73 -9.31 24.51
CA ASN A 658 -19.75 -8.27 24.26
C ASN A 658 -19.82 -7.22 25.39
N ASP A 659 -18.92 -7.26 26.35
CA ASP A 659 -18.89 -6.39 27.53
C ASP A 659 -17.60 -5.57 27.66
N ASP A 660 -16.70 -5.70 26.68
CA ASP A 660 -15.43 -4.95 26.61
C ASP A 660 -15.35 -4.15 25.30
N SER A 661 -14.90 -2.90 25.39
CA SER A 661 -14.76 -1.96 24.28
C SER A 661 -13.32 -1.72 23.86
N ASP A 662 -12.34 -2.32 24.57
CA ASP A 662 -10.90 -2.25 24.28
C ASP A 662 -10.37 -3.57 23.69
N LEU A 663 -11.22 -4.27 22.94
CA LEU A 663 -10.86 -5.53 22.29
C LEU A 663 -10.26 -5.26 20.92
N LYS A 664 -8.95 -5.49 20.79
CA LYS A 664 -8.24 -5.36 19.53
C LYS A 664 -8.46 -6.58 18.62
N TRP A 665 -8.54 -6.32 17.32
CA TRP A 665 -8.43 -7.31 16.26
C TRP A 665 -7.40 -6.85 15.24
N GLN A 666 -6.84 -7.81 14.48
CA GLN A 666 -5.87 -7.55 13.43
C GLN A 666 -6.14 -8.50 12.26
N LEU A 667 -6.02 -7.99 11.05
CA LEU A 667 -6.01 -8.73 9.80
C LEU A 667 -4.77 -8.25 9.03
N ASP A 668 -3.68 -8.99 9.16
CA ASP A 668 -2.45 -8.74 8.43
C ASP A 668 -2.52 -9.48 7.10
N PHE A 669 -2.30 -10.80 7.11
CA PHE A 669 -2.53 -11.64 5.95
C PHE A 669 -3.35 -12.90 6.24
N VAL A 670 -3.94 -13.42 5.17
CA VAL A 670 -4.51 -14.77 5.10
C VAL A 670 -3.76 -15.60 4.08
N GLU A 671 -3.80 -16.92 4.21
CA GLU A 671 -3.16 -17.82 3.25
C GLU A 671 -4.18 -18.76 2.62
N PHE A 672 -4.12 -18.88 1.30
CA PHE A 672 -4.75 -19.95 0.53
C PHE A 672 -3.65 -20.93 0.13
N VAL A 673 -3.73 -22.15 0.67
CA VAL A 673 -2.70 -23.17 0.44
C VAL A 673 -3.32 -24.36 -0.27
N PRO A 674 -3.01 -24.60 -1.56
CA PRO A 674 -3.51 -25.76 -2.29
C PRO A 674 -3.23 -27.05 -1.51
N VAL A 675 -4.19 -27.96 -1.42
CA VAL A 675 -4.03 -29.17 -0.60
C VAL A 675 -2.85 -30.05 -1.03
N ASN A 676 -2.46 -30.04 -2.31
CA ASN A 676 -1.25 -30.72 -2.80
C ASN A 676 0.07 -30.09 -2.28
N ILE A 677 0.04 -28.85 -1.81
CA ILE A 677 1.18 -28.19 -1.15
C ILE A 677 1.16 -28.50 0.35
N VAL A 678 -0.02 -28.45 0.98
CA VAL A 678 -0.19 -28.77 2.41
C VAL A 678 0.14 -30.22 2.72
N ASP A 679 -0.37 -31.15 1.92
CA ASP A 679 -0.22 -32.60 2.12
C ASP A 679 1.07 -33.12 1.46
N ASN A 680 2.06 -32.24 1.21
CA ASN A 680 3.35 -32.63 0.63
C ASN A 680 4.15 -33.42 1.67
N ASP A 681 4.59 -34.63 1.30
CA ASP A 681 5.33 -35.56 2.17
C ASP A 681 6.85 -35.53 1.93
N GLN A 682 7.32 -34.72 0.98
CA GLN A 682 8.73 -34.63 0.58
C GLN A 682 9.40 -33.35 1.09
N TYR A 683 8.67 -32.24 1.12
CA TYR A 683 9.20 -30.91 1.40
C TYR A 683 8.40 -30.22 2.49
N SER A 684 9.07 -29.40 3.29
CA SER A 684 8.44 -28.65 4.37
C SER A 684 8.10 -27.21 3.95
N GLU A 685 7.03 -26.65 4.51
CA GLU A 685 6.64 -25.26 4.28
C GLU A 685 7.40 -24.27 5.19
N ASP A 686 7.67 -23.06 4.67
CA ASP A 686 7.98 -21.84 5.45
C ASP A 686 9.21 -21.92 6.38
N TRP A 687 10.25 -22.58 5.89
CA TRP A 687 11.52 -22.79 6.60
C TRP A 687 12.65 -21.87 6.11
N TYR A 688 12.32 -20.78 5.40
CA TYR A 688 13.21 -19.75 4.86
C TYR A 688 12.56 -18.37 4.87
#